data_AF-A0A7X8A500-F1
#
_entry.id   AF-A0A7X8A500-F1
#
_cell.length_a   1.000
_cell.length_b   1.000
_cell.length_c   1.000
_cell.angle_alpha   90.00
_cell.angle_beta   90.00
_cell.angle_gamma   90.00
#
_symmetry.space_group_name_H-M   'P 1'
#
loop_
_entity.id
_entity.type
_entity.pdbx_description
1 polymer ?
#
loop_
_entity_poly.entity_id
_entity_poly.type
_entity_poly.pdbx_seq_one_letter_code
_entity_poly.pdbx_strand_id
1 'polypeptide(L)'
;MKNTLKNNRGMAMAVVIPILLLISFLGIVAVMNSNTYIDIAGSVKRNSQAFYIAEAGLERAINEYVWGNFYDERVSPMTNPFGWIESLGDSLFYQNIPFGNDGSYSARITSVVNPGARSPYVDCRDVTLEATGTANGGTESVTLVATMRFGVLPSGVFDYAYFINHFGWWSGFPSGGAVANGNVRANGHFDLLSGYFTGNGNPRYNPVTGEVIDGGGVYSGGYVFPLNGSGYRGMASDSINRHSYAGVDISEDNKALVDMPNLNDPADIDGDGDYDELNPYYIGLANGAYGAPAGKVGVDANGDGILQPSEVLITGAYGDDAGELGNVALTGTDANPIIIEGTVAITGNLAIKGTIKGQGSFYVGRNTYIGTQIKYSNPPTARPTYNYGTETPEQYAARIATWRAANANKDMVTFMTTKNIVAGDHTQSTWKSNIINGSGWLDDYRNNGKEDVGVDGVFGTLNSRTNPYSPSLKEADGKFTVIIADNRGFQQLADLAIVGGVAQVPSGYHIVAGTGEDIDGDGLYGGVYNYSRDINFNVAFNSSNFYNLPSGVTSYSGFASFSVSRMDGVFYTNHSIAGWFTDGCVFNGSVIARNEAMVLTGGHLTLNHDSRLTTSYRDLNNHHIYLPLVKSYSTISWDDRSVR
;
A
#
# COMPACT_ATOMS: atom_id res chain seq x y z
N MET A 1 47.27 -98.99 -22.40
CA MET A 1 47.49 -97.74 -21.64
C MET A 1 46.22 -97.39 -20.88
N LYS A 2 46.18 -97.65 -19.56
CA LYS A 2 45.07 -97.24 -18.69
C LYS A 2 45.47 -95.91 -18.05
N ASN A 3 44.79 -94.83 -18.42
CA ASN A 3 44.93 -93.54 -17.76
C ASN A 3 44.45 -93.67 -16.30
N THR A 4 45.37 -93.57 -15.35
CA THR A 4 45.07 -93.42 -13.94
C THR A 4 44.50 -92.02 -13.71
N LEU A 5 43.16 -91.92 -13.67
CA LEU A 5 42.46 -90.74 -13.17
C LEU A 5 42.85 -90.56 -11.69
N LYS A 6 43.69 -89.57 -11.40
CA LYS A 6 44.02 -89.18 -10.02
C LYS A 6 42.74 -88.70 -9.32
N ASN A 7 42.39 -89.36 -8.22
CA ASN A 7 41.21 -89.08 -7.43
C ASN A 7 41.41 -87.78 -6.61
N ASN A 8 41.01 -86.63 -7.17
CA ASN A 8 41.14 -85.30 -6.55
C ASN A 8 40.00 -84.95 -5.56
N ARG A 9 39.21 -85.93 -5.08
CA ARG A 9 38.00 -85.70 -4.26
C ARG A 9 38.25 -84.96 -2.93
N GLY A 10 39.44 -85.07 -2.34
CA GLY A 10 39.81 -84.34 -1.11
C GLY A 10 40.25 -82.88 -1.34
N MET A 11 40.92 -82.59 -2.46
CA MET A 11 41.36 -81.24 -2.82
C MET A 11 40.18 -80.32 -3.20
N ALA A 12 39.13 -80.88 -3.81
CA ALA A 12 37.93 -80.11 -4.15
C ALA A 12 37.25 -79.54 -2.90
N MET A 13 37.11 -80.33 -1.82
CA MET A 13 36.51 -79.86 -0.57
C MET A 13 37.39 -78.81 0.14
N ALA A 14 38.71 -79.00 0.12
CA ALA A 14 39.68 -78.06 0.69
C ALA A 14 39.73 -76.69 -0.04
N VAL A 15 39.29 -76.62 -1.30
CA VAL A 15 39.19 -75.37 -2.07
C VAL A 15 37.79 -74.77 -2.00
N VAL A 16 36.74 -75.60 -2.00
CA VAL A 16 35.35 -75.13 -1.97
C VAL A 16 34.97 -74.53 -0.61
N ILE A 17 35.43 -75.08 0.51
CA ILE A 17 35.12 -74.55 1.85
C ILE A 17 35.66 -73.11 2.03
N PRO A 18 36.94 -72.81 1.73
CA PRO A 18 37.43 -71.43 1.78
C PRO A 18 36.68 -70.49 0.85
N ILE A 19 36.33 -70.93 -0.37
CA ILE A 19 35.55 -70.11 -1.31
C ILE A 19 34.15 -69.82 -0.78
N LEU A 20 33.45 -70.82 -0.23
CA LEU A 20 32.13 -70.63 0.38
C LEU A 20 32.21 -69.71 1.60
N LEU A 21 33.22 -69.85 2.46
CA LEU A 21 33.46 -68.93 3.57
C LEU A 21 33.69 -67.50 3.07
N LEU A 22 34.52 -67.32 2.03
CA LEU A 22 34.77 -66.01 1.42
C LEU A 22 33.49 -65.39 0.86
N ILE A 23 32.66 -66.17 0.17
CA ILE A 23 31.36 -65.73 -0.35
C ILE A 23 30.40 -65.38 0.79
N SER A 24 30.35 -66.16 1.87
CA SER A 24 29.55 -65.85 3.05
C SER A 24 30.03 -64.57 3.76
N PHE A 25 31.33 -64.36 3.90
CA PHE A 25 31.90 -63.12 4.43
C PHE A 25 31.57 -61.92 3.54
N LEU A 26 31.71 -62.05 2.22
CA LEU A 26 31.31 -61.02 1.27
C LEU A 26 29.81 -60.71 1.37
N GLY A 27 28.97 -61.73 1.53
CA GLY A 27 27.52 -61.58 1.75
C GLY A 27 27.18 -60.83 3.03
N ILE A 28 27.85 -61.15 4.14
CA ILE A 28 27.66 -60.44 5.43
C ILE A 28 28.09 -58.97 5.31
N VAL A 29 29.26 -58.71 4.73
CA VAL A 29 29.77 -57.34 4.52
C VAL A 29 28.82 -56.54 3.60
N ALA A 30 28.29 -57.17 2.55
CA ALA A 30 27.34 -56.52 1.64
C ALA A 30 26.02 -56.16 2.34
N VAL A 31 25.51 -57.02 3.23
CA VAL A 31 24.30 -56.74 4.02
C VAL A 31 24.55 -55.65 5.05
N MET A 32 25.69 -55.70 5.77
CA MET A 32 26.06 -54.66 6.74
C MET A 32 26.18 -53.29 6.07
N ASN A 33 26.90 -53.22 4.94
CA ASN A 33 27.02 -51.97 4.18
C ASN A 33 25.66 -51.49 3.67
N SER A 34 24.82 -52.39 3.15
CA SER A 34 23.46 -52.04 2.70
C SER A 34 22.63 -51.44 3.83
N ASN A 35 22.66 -52.02 5.02
CA ASN A 35 21.94 -51.49 6.19
C ASN A 35 22.47 -50.10 6.57
N THR A 36 23.79 -49.93 6.64
CA THR A 36 24.41 -48.62 6.91
C THR A 36 24.01 -47.56 5.88
N TYR A 37 24.00 -47.91 4.58
CA TYR A 37 23.55 -46.98 3.54
C TYR A 37 22.06 -46.65 3.64
N ILE A 38 21.22 -47.62 4.01
CA ILE A 38 19.79 -47.40 4.24
C ILE A 38 19.57 -46.45 5.44
N ASP A 39 20.32 -46.64 6.52
CA ASP A 39 20.23 -45.79 7.71
C ASP A 39 20.70 -44.35 7.41
N ILE A 40 21.82 -44.20 6.69
CA ILE A 40 22.32 -42.90 6.24
C ILE A 40 21.30 -42.23 5.31
N ALA A 41 20.79 -42.95 4.30
CA ALA A 41 19.79 -42.40 3.39
C ALA A 41 18.49 -42.01 4.11
N GLY A 42 18.06 -42.80 5.09
CA GLY A 42 16.92 -42.50 5.95
C GLY A 42 17.15 -41.25 6.80
N SER A 43 18.34 -41.10 7.38
CA SER A 43 18.70 -39.92 8.19
C SER A 43 18.81 -38.66 7.33
N VAL A 44 19.44 -38.73 6.16
CA VAL A 44 19.50 -37.61 5.20
C VAL A 44 18.10 -37.19 4.78
N LYS A 45 17.22 -38.14 4.42
CA LYS A 45 15.83 -37.84 4.09
C LYS A 45 15.11 -37.14 5.25
N ARG A 46 15.22 -37.67 6.47
CA ARG A 46 14.56 -37.08 7.66
C ARG A 46 15.14 -35.73 8.03
N ASN A 47 16.44 -35.50 7.84
CA ASN A 47 17.05 -34.20 8.03
C ASN A 47 16.51 -33.17 7.03
N SER A 48 16.40 -33.52 5.73
CA SER A 48 15.75 -32.66 4.74
C SER A 48 14.28 -32.40 5.07
N GLN A 49 13.54 -33.41 5.54
CA GLN A 49 12.16 -33.22 6.01
C GLN A 49 12.09 -32.25 7.20
N ALA A 50 12.97 -32.42 8.20
CA ALA A 50 13.04 -31.52 9.34
C ALA A 50 13.38 -30.08 8.94
N PHE A 51 14.23 -29.89 7.93
CA PHE A 51 14.53 -28.58 7.36
C PHE A 51 13.27 -27.91 6.78
N TYR A 52 12.53 -28.58 5.89
CA TYR A 52 11.31 -28.01 5.30
C TYR A 52 10.21 -27.76 6.35
N ILE A 53 10.12 -28.61 7.38
CA ILE A 53 9.20 -28.41 8.50
C ILE A 53 9.61 -27.18 9.34
N ALA A 54 10.90 -26.98 9.57
CA ALA A 54 11.42 -25.79 10.26
C ALA A 54 11.16 -24.51 9.44
N GLU A 55 11.39 -24.57 8.12
CA GLU A 55 11.14 -23.46 7.19
C GLU A 55 9.66 -23.08 7.17
N ALA A 56 8.75 -24.05 7.05
CA ALA A 56 7.32 -23.80 7.15
C ALA A 56 6.91 -23.18 8.49
N GLY A 57 7.53 -23.62 9.60
CA GLY A 57 7.32 -23.04 10.92
C GLY A 57 7.82 -21.61 11.03
N LEU A 58 8.95 -21.29 10.39
CA LEU A 58 9.54 -19.96 10.35
C LEU A 58 8.70 -19.01 9.50
N GLU A 59 8.29 -19.43 8.30
CA GLU A 59 7.45 -18.63 7.40
C GLU A 59 6.10 -18.32 8.03
N ARG A 60 5.49 -19.31 8.69
CA ARG A 60 4.24 -19.09 9.42
C ARG A 60 4.43 -18.11 10.57
N ALA A 61 5.51 -18.24 11.33
CA ALA A 61 5.83 -17.33 12.43
C ALA A 61 6.01 -15.87 11.95
N ILE A 62 6.71 -15.69 10.83
CA ILE A 62 6.95 -14.37 10.25
C ILE A 62 5.64 -13.77 9.73
N ASN A 63 4.92 -14.48 8.85
CA ASN A 63 3.79 -13.92 8.11
C ASN A 63 2.48 -13.90 8.90
N GLU A 64 2.10 -15.02 9.53
CA GLU A 64 0.81 -15.13 10.23
C GLU A 64 0.84 -14.44 11.59
N TYR A 65 1.95 -14.57 12.33
CA TYR A 65 2.03 -14.05 13.69
C TYR A 65 2.67 -12.66 13.74
N VAL A 66 3.93 -12.49 13.32
CA VAL A 66 4.62 -11.21 13.53
C VAL A 66 4.12 -10.14 12.58
N TRP A 67 4.11 -10.40 11.27
CA TRP A 67 3.64 -9.46 10.27
C TRP A 67 2.13 -9.21 10.40
N GLY A 68 1.31 -10.26 10.53
CA GLY A 68 -0.12 -10.12 10.75
C GLY A 68 -0.44 -9.17 11.92
N ASN A 69 0.19 -9.37 13.08
CA ASN A 69 -0.02 -8.49 14.24
C ASN A 69 0.62 -7.11 14.08
N PHE A 70 1.72 -6.99 13.33
CA PHE A 70 2.29 -5.67 13.02
C PHE A 70 1.35 -4.87 12.12
N TYR A 71 0.73 -5.52 11.13
CA TYR A 71 -0.21 -4.89 10.21
C TYR A 71 -1.52 -4.47 10.91
N ASP A 72 -2.05 -5.28 11.82
CA ASP A 72 -3.28 -5.00 12.57
C ASP A 72 -3.14 -3.76 13.47
N GLU A 73 -3.89 -2.70 13.17
CA GLU A 73 -3.92 -1.45 13.95
C GLU A 73 -4.41 -1.66 15.40
N ARG A 74 -5.18 -2.70 15.70
CA ARG A 74 -5.60 -2.98 17.09
C ARG A 74 -4.47 -3.50 17.97
N VAL A 75 -3.51 -4.19 17.36
CA VAL A 75 -2.34 -4.75 18.07
C VAL A 75 -1.16 -3.79 18.00
N SER A 76 -0.99 -3.15 16.84
CA SER A 76 0.17 -2.34 16.49
C SER A 76 -0.25 -0.96 15.98
N PRO A 77 -0.98 -0.15 16.78
CA PRO A 77 -1.51 1.13 16.33
C PRO A 77 -0.39 2.07 15.88
N MET A 78 -0.64 2.89 14.85
CA MET A 78 0.35 3.87 14.36
C MET A 78 0.81 4.89 15.43
N THR A 79 0.02 5.10 16.48
CA THR A 79 0.42 5.90 17.65
C THR A 79 1.56 5.28 18.46
N ASN A 80 1.70 3.94 18.40
CA ASN A 80 2.75 3.16 19.06
C ASN A 80 3.00 1.81 18.34
N PRO A 81 3.56 1.81 17.12
CA PRO A 81 3.61 0.62 16.28
C PRO A 81 4.53 -0.49 16.81
N PHE A 82 5.45 -0.18 17.73
CA PHE A 82 6.41 -1.15 18.25
C PHE A 82 6.16 -1.58 19.69
N GLY A 83 5.24 -0.94 20.41
CA GLY A 83 5.04 -1.19 21.84
C GLY A 83 4.70 -2.65 22.16
N TRP A 84 3.92 -3.31 21.30
CA TRP A 84 3.56 -4.72 21.48
C TRP A 84 4.77 -5.64 21.25
N ILE A 85 5.53 -5.44 20.17
CA ILE A 85 6.60 -6.36 19.76
C ILE A 85 7.83 -6.26 20.66
N GLU A 86 8.11 -5.08 21.21
CA GLU A 86 9.22 -4.88 22.15
C GLU A 86 9.10 -5.74 23.42
N SER A 87 7.89 -6.21 23.76
CA SER A 87 7.65 -7.07 24.91
C SER A 87 7.84 -8.56 24.63
N LEU A 88 8.11 -8.96 23.39
CA LEU A 88 8.09 -10.38 22.96
C LEU A 88 9.45 -11.08 22.97
N GLY A 89 10.47 -10.51 23.61
CA GLY A 89 11.78 -11.17 23.73
C GLY A 89 11.69 -12.51 24.45
N ASP A 90 12.19 -13.58 23.81
CA ASP A 90 12.14 -14.98 24.26
C ASP A 90 10.73 -15.60 24.38
N SER A 91 9.76 -15.06 23.63
CA SER A 91 8.38 -15.58 23.59
C SER A 91 8.23 -16.78 22.66
N LEU A 92 7.76 -17.91 23.20
CA LEU A 92 7.34 -19.10 22.46
C LEU A 92 5.84 -19.00 22.14
N PHE A 93 5.46 -19.00 20.86
CA PHE A 93 4.06 -18.92 20.42
C PHE A 93 3.60 -20.17 19.66
N TYR A 94 4.49 -20.84 18.93
CA TYR A 94 4.20 -22.15 18.35
C TYR A 94 5.00 -23.23 19.06
N GLN A 95 4.29 -24.20 19.67
CA GLN A 95 4.91 -25.30 20.39
C GLN A 95 4.38 -26.64 19.86
N ASN A 96 5.28 -27.45 19.30
CA ASN A 96 5.00 -28.78 18.76
C ASN A 96 3.78 -28.81 17.82
N ILE A 97 3.67 -27.81 16.96
CA ILE A 97 2.58 -27.72 16.00
C ILE A 97 2.77 -28.82 14.95
N PRO A 98 1.80 -29.73 14.77
CA PRO A 98 1.91 -30.79 13.77
C PRO A 98 1.99 -30.22 12.35
N PHE A 99 2.88 -30.77 11.54
CA PHE A 99 2.96 -30.51 10.10
C PHE A 99 2.52 -31.76 9.34
N GLY A 100 1.20 -31.87 9.12
CA GLY A 100 0.59 -33.06 8.54
C GLY A 100 0.97 -34.33 9.33
N ASN A 101 1.40 -35.37 8.61
CA ASN A 101 1.91 -36.62 9.20
C ASN A 101 3.45 -36.69 9.18
N ASP A 102 4.13 -35.64 8.73
CA ASP A 102 5.57 -35.65 8.42
C ASP A 102 6.44 -35.18 9.60
N GLY A 103 5.85 -34.53 10.60
CA GLY A 103 6.55 -34.13 11.82
C GLY A 103 5.87 -32.98 12.57
N SER A 104 6.65 -32.21 13.31
CA SER A 104 6.18 -31.02 14.02
C SER A 104 7.23 -29.92 14.04
N TYR A 105 6.79 -28.67 14.25
CA TYR A 105 7.68 -27.54 14.49
C TYR A 105 7.33 -26.78 15.78
N SER A 106 8.30 -26.05 16.28
CA SER A 106 8.10 -25.00 17.29
C SER A 106 8.76 -23.72 16.80
N ALA A 107 8.18 -22.56 17.07
CA ALA A 107 8.75 -21.27 16.70
C ALA A 107 8.61 -20.24 17.83
N ARG A 108 9.64 -19.41 17.97
CA ARG A 108 9.74 -18.37 19.01
C ARG A 108 10.45 -17.12 18.49
N ILE A 109 10.19 -15.99 19.15
CA ILE A 109 11.01 -14.79 19.04
C ILE A 109 12.11 -14.92 20.08
N THR A 110 13.37 -14.82 19.66
CA THR A 110 14.53 -14.91 20.56
C THR A 110 15.04 -13.54 21.00
N SER A 111 14.88 -12.52 20.16
CA SER A 111 15.26 -11.15 20.51
C SER A 111 14.52 -10.11 19.67
N VAL A 112 14.35 -8.93 20.25
CA VAL A 112 13.86 -7.72 19.58
C VAL A 112 14.83 -6.59 19.92
N VAL A 113 15.34 -5.92 18.89
CA VAL A 113 16.33 -4.85 19.03
C VAL A 113 15.79 -3.59 18.35
N ASN A 114 16.04 -2.43 18.96
CA ASN A 114 15.78 -1.13 18.34
C ASN A 114 17.07 -0.60 17.67
N PRO A 115 17.23 -0.76 16.34
CA PRO A 115 18.37 -0.23 15.60
C PRO A 115 18.25 1.28 15.29
N GLY A 116 17.15 1.93 15.68
CA GLY A 116 16.77 3.29 15.31
C GLY A 116 16.32 3.42 13.85
N ALA A 117 16.32 4.65 13.33
CA ALA A 117 16.02 4.93 11.93
C ALA A 117 17.03 4.23 11.00
N ARG A 118 16.52 3.50 10.01
CA ARG A 118 17.32 2.75 9.03
C ARG A 118 16.63 2.84 7.68
N SER A 119 17.17 3.68 6.78
CA SER A 119 16.66 3.84 5.41
C SER A 119 16.30 2.48 4.78
N PRO A 120 15.09 2.31 4.23
CA PRO A 120 14.07 3.35 4.00
C PRO A 120 13.15 3.66 5.20
N TYR A 121 13.28 2.93 6.31
CA TYR A 121 12.42 3.07 7.50
C TYR A 121 12.75 4.32 8.31
N VAL A 122 11.70 5.05 8.70
CA VAL A 122 11.82 6.21 9.62
C VAL A 122 12.00 5.76 11.08
N ASP A 123 11.40 4.62 11.44
CA ASP A 123 11.67 3.88 12.66
C ASP A 123 11.42 2.38 12.41
N CYS A 124 12.16 1.51 13.08
CA CYS A 124 12.08 0.07 12.89
C CYS A 124 12.57 -0.75 14.09
N ARG A 125 12.23 -2.04 14.10
CA ARG A 125 12.72 -3.06 15.04
C ARG A 125 13.27 -4.26 14.29
N ASP A 126 14.42 -4.75 14.75
CA ASP A 126 15.01 -6.00 14.27
C ASP A 126 14.53 -7.13 15.19
N VAL A 127 13.80 -8.10 14.63
CA VAL A 127 13.15 -9.21 15.32
C VAL A 127 13.81 -10.50 14.87
N THR A 128 14.41 -11.24 15.82
CA THR A 128 15.04 -12.52 15.53
C THR A 128 14.09 -13.66 15.89
N LEU A 129 13.67 -14.42 14.88
CA LEU A 129 12.83 -15.60 15.02
C LEU A 129 13.68 -16.88 14.88
N GLU A 130 13.32 -17.88 15.66
CA GLU A 130 13.90 -19.21 15.60
C GLU A 130 12.78 -20.24 15.43
N ALA A 131 12.92 -21.14 14.46
CA ALA A 131 12.01 -22.24 14.24
C ALA A 131 12.77 -23.57 14.23
N THR A 132 12.27 -24.54 15.00
CA THR A 132 12.85 -25.88 15.11
C THR A 132 11.86 -26.90 14.58
N GLY A 133 12.21 -27.57 13.49
CA GLY A 133 11.45 -28.67 12.89
C GLY A 133 11.98 -30.03 13.32
N THR A 134 11.09 -30.99 13.50
CA THR A 134 11.41 -32.39 13.86
C THR A 134 10.67 -33.33 12.92
N ALA A 135 11.39 -34.23 12.26
CA ALA A 135 10.77 -35.21 11.35
C ALA A 135 10.14 -36.39 12.10
N ASN A 136 9.03 -36.90 11.57
CA ASN A 136 8.32 -38.04 12.15
C ASN A 136 9.15 -39.34 12.04
N GLY A 137 9.10 -40.18 13.08
CA GLY A 137 9.78 -41.48 13.11
C GLY A 137 11.30 -41.43 13.26
N GLY A 138 11.87 -40.27 13.61
CA GLY A 138 13.30 -40.06 13.83
C GLY A 138 13.60 -39.18 15.04
N THR A 139 14.88 -38.83 15.20
CA THR A 139 15.35 -37.83 16.20
C THR A 139 15.99 -36.62 15.53
N GLU A 140 16.04 -36.62 14.19
CA GLU A 140 16.58 -35.55 13.38
C GLU A 140 15.73 -34.28 13.54
N SER A 141 16.40 -33.20 13.94
CA SER A 141 15.82 -31.89 14.10
C SER A 141 16.72 -30.83 13.46
N VAL A 142 16.11 -29.81 12.88
CA VAL A 142 16.78 -28.68 12.24
C VAL A 142 16.24 -27.40 12.85
N THR A 143 17.14 -26.45 13.15
CA THR A 143 16.80 -25.13 13.67
C THR A 143 17.24 -24.07 12.69
N LEU A 144 16.28 -23.27 12.23
CA LEU A 144 16.48 -22.12 11.36
C LEU A 144 16.29 -20.83 12.14
N VAL A 145 17.07 -19.81 11.80
CA VAL A 145 17.01 -18.49 12.42
C VAL A 145 16.92 -17.43 11.34
N ALA A 146 15.93 -16.54 11.45
CA ALA A 146 15.83 -15.34 10.62
C ALA A 146 15.80 -14.09 11.49
N THR A 147 16.47 -13.03 11.04
CA THR A 147 16.29 -11.69 11.58
C THR A 147 15.54 -10.87 10.54
N MET A 148 14.36 -10.41 10.92
CA MET A 148 13.48 -9.59 10.11
C MET A 148 13.47 -8.17 10.68
N ARG A 149 13.51 -7.17 9.82
CA ARG A 149 13.31 -5.77 10.20
C ARG A 149 11.89 -5.37 9.89
N PHE A 150 11.13 -5.01 10.91
CA PHE A 150 9.78 -4.44 10.79
C PHE A 150 9.86 -2.95 11.03
N GLY A 151 9.24 -2.14 10.18
CA GLY A 151 9.32 -0.70 10.31
C GLY A 151 8.21 0.04 9.60
N VAL A 152 8.18 1.35 9.85
CA VAL A 152 7.31 2.30 9.15
C VAL A 152 8.15 3.11 8.16
N LEU A 153 7.61 3.37 6.98
CA LEU A 153 8.24 4.19 5.95
C LEU A 153 7.19 5.01 5.18
N PRO A 154 7.58 6.07 4.47
CA PRO A 154 6.66 6.77 3.56
C PRO A 154 6.15 5.83 2.47
N SER A 155 4.89 5.95 2.10
CA SER A 155 4.32 5.10 1.05
C SER A 155 4.93 5.36 -0.32
N GLY A 156 5.20 4.30 -1.08
CA GLY A 156 5.67 4.37 -2.47
C GLY A 156 4.62 4.88 -3.46
N VAL A 157 3.35 5.03 -3.06
CA VAL A 157 2.29 5.55 -3.95
C VAL A 157 2.55 7.01 -4.36
N PHE A 158 3.32 7.76 -3.58
CA PHE A 158 3.68 9.15 -3.86
C PHE A 158 4.78 9.30 -4.93
N ASP A 159 5.37 8.20 -5.40
CA ASP A 159 6.31 8.20 -6.54
C ASP A 159 5.62 8.39 -7.90
N TYR A 160 4.29 8.39 -7.91
CA TYR A 160 3.47 8.46 -9.10
C TYR A 160 2.77 9.81 -9.23
N ALA A 161 2.60 10.29 -10.47
CA ALA A 161 1.71 11.41 -10.78
C ALA A 161 0.24 11.02 -10.57
N TYR A 162 -0.06 9.75 -10.85
CA TYR A 162 -1.37 9.15 -10.74
C TYR A 162 -1.22 7.73 -10.17
N PHE A 163 -1.96 7.41 -9.13
CA PHE A 163 -2.02 6.06 -8.55
C PHE A 163 -3.46 5.71 -8.18
N ILE A 164 -3.87 4.47 -8.45
CA ILE A 164 -5.14 3.90 -7.96
C ILE A 164 -4.95 2.46 -7.47
N ASN A 165 -5.49 2.10 -6.30
CA ASN A 165 -5.43 0.71 -5.78
C ASN A 165 -6.33 -0.26 -6.55
N HIS A 166 -7.09 0.26 -7.49
CA HIS A 166 -8.09 -0.48 -8.23
C HIS A 166 -7.76 -0.47 -9.73
N PHE A 167 -8.74 -0.77 -10.57
CA PHE A 167 -8.58 -0.58 -12.01
C PHE A 167 -8.46 0.90 -12.35
N GLY A 168 -7.38 1.24 -13.04
CA GLY A 168 -7.14 2.56 -13.58
C GLY A 168 -7.80 2.71 -14.93
N TRP A 169 -8.75 3.64 -15.02
CA TRP A 169 -9.45 3.96 -16.25
C TRP A 169 -9.11 5.38 -16.66
N TRP A 170 -8.47 5.53 -17.81
CA TRP A 170 -8.30 6.82 -18.43
C TRP A 170 -9.42 7.03 -19.46
N SER A 171 -10.53 7.60 -18.99
CA SER A 171 -11.75 7.82 -19.76
C SER A 171 -12.28 9.25 -19.61
N GLY A 172 -13.08 9.72 -20.56
CA GLY A 172 -13.74 11.02 -20.46
C GLY A 172 -12.94 12.20 -21.03
N PHE A 173 -11.99 11.95 -21.94
CA PHE A 173 -11.21 12.97 -22.66
C PHE A 173 -11.62 13.06 -24.15
N PRO A 174 -12.86 13.47 -24.48
CA PRO A 174 -13.43 13.32 -25.82
C PRO A 174 -12.71 14.11 -26.92
N SER A 175 -11.93 15.14 -26.57
CA SER A 175 -11.24 16.01 -27.56
C SER A 175 -9.79 16.35 -27.23
N GLY A 176 -9.32 16.10 -26.00
CA GLY A 176 -8.07 16.66 -25.49
C GLY A 176 -6.98 15.66 -25.13
N GLY A 177 -7.30 14.39 -24.84
CA GLY A 177 -6.34 13.45 -24.25
C GLY A 177 -5.75 13.94 -22.91
N ALA A 178 -4.77 13.25 -22.36
CA ALA A 178 -4.10 13.63 -21.12
C ALA A 178 -2.58 13.50 -21.22
N VAL A 179 -1.87 14.24 -20.37
CA VAL A 179 -0.42 14.16 -20.21
C VAL A 179 -0.10 13.86 -18.75
N ALA A 180 0.73 12.84 -18.52
CA ALA A 180 1.35 12.61 -17.22
C ALA A 180 2.86 12.81 -17.35
N ASN A 181 3.37 13.89 -16.76
CA ASN A 181 4.78 14.15 -16.56
C ASN A 181 5.23 13.50 -15.25
N GLY A 182 5.21 12.18 -15.26
CA GLY A 182 5.60 11.28 -14.18
C GLY A 182 5.09 9.87 -14.44
N ASN A 183 5.44 8.95 -13.53
CA ASN A 183 4.93 7.58 -13.61
C ASN A 183 3.44 7.54 -13.27
N VAL A 184 2.70 6.62 -13.88
CA VAL A 184 1.28 6.36 -13.54
C VAL A 184 1.06 4.89 -13.26
N ARG A 185 0.19 4.57 -12.29
CA ARG A 185 -0.05 3.18 -11.89
C ARG A 185 -1.50 2.90 -11.55
N ALA A 186 -1.92 1.69 -11.88
CA ALA A 186 -3.08 1.01 -11.29
C ALA A 186 -2.62 -0.32 -10.69
N ASN A 187 -3.14 -0.67 -9.52
CA ASN A 187 -2.95 -2.02 -8.98
C ASN A 187 -3.85 -3.04 -9.74
N GLY A 188 -4.99 -2.59 -10.28
CA GLY A 188 -5.79 -3.33 -11.26
C GLY A 188 -5.25 -3.28 -12.68
N HIS A 189 -6.13 -3.49 -13.67
CA HIS A 189 -5.84 -3.14 -15.07
C HIS A 189 -5.68 -1.63 -15.24
N PHE A 190 -4.86 -1.20 -16.21
CA PHE A 190 -4.79 0.20 -16.63
C PHE A 190 -5.30 0.32 -18.07
N ASP A 191 -6.44 0.97 -18.29
CA ASP A 191 -7.07 1.00 -19.60
C ASP A 191 -7.34 2.43 -20.09
N LEU A 192 -6.91 2.68 -21.33
CA LEU A 192 -7.20 3.89 -22.07
C LEU A 192 -8.46 3.69 -22.91
N LEU A 193 -9.61 4.02 -22.30
CA LEU A 193 -10.93 3.82 -22.90
C LEU A 193 -11.29 4.84 -23.98
N SER A 194 -10.73 6.05 -23.89
CA SER A 194 -11.00 7.12 -24.88
C SER A 194 -9.87 8.14 -24.95
N GLY A 195 -9.76 8.85 -26.07
CA GLY A 195 -8.77 9.90 -26.27
C GLY A 195 -7.36 9.36 -26.50
N TYR A 196 -6.36 10.11 -26.03
CA TYR A 196 -4.96 9.72 -26.08
C TYR A 196 -4.28 10.01 -24.74
N PHE A 197 -3.27 9.23 -24.39
CA PHE A 197 -2.50 9.41 -23.16
C PHE A 197 -1.02 9.58 -23.47
N THR A 198 -0.46 10.71 -23.08
CA THR A 198 0.98 10.98 -23.18
C THR A 198 1.63 10.67 -21.84
N GLY A 199 2.28 9.52 -21.75
CA GLY A 199 3.06 9.15 -20.55
C GLY A 199 4.50 9.59 -20.73
N ASN A 200 4.97 10.48 -19.86
CA ASN A 200 6.36 10.92 -19.74
C ASN A 200 6.86 10.51 -18.34
N GLY A 201 7.05 9.22 -18.17
CA GLY A 201 7.51 8.58 -16.94
C GLY A 201 8.95 8.95 -16.55
N ASN A 202 9.34 8.45 -15.38
CA ASN A 202 10.63 8.71 -14.77
C ASN A 202 11.29 7.38 -14.38
N PRO A 203 12.61 7.26 -14.51
CA PRO A 203 13.32 6.08 -14.04
C PRO A 203 13.02 5.78 -12.57
N ARG A 204 12.76 4.50 -12.28
CA ARG A 204 12.57 4.00 -10.91
C ARG A 204 13.87 3.38 -10.41
N TYR A 205 14.09 3.48 -9.10
CA TYR A 205 15.28 2.97 -8.45
C TYR A 205 14.90 2.08 -7.28
N ASN A 206 15.71 1.06 -7.03
CA ASN A 206 15.57 0.22 -5.86
C ASN A 206 15.89 1.06 -4.62
N PRO A 207 14.97 1.19 -3.65
CA PRO A 207 15.18 2.04 -2.48
C PRO A 207 16.31 1.52 -1.56
N VAL A 208 16.64 0.23 -1.65
CA VAL A 208 17.70 -0.43 -0.85
C VAL A 208 19.04 -0.35 -1.57
N THR A 209 19.14 -0.84 -2.81
CA THR A 209 20.41 -0.91 -3.56
C THR A 209 20.77 0.38 -4.28
N GLY A 210 19.78 1.23 -4.60
CA GLY A 210 19.95 2.42 -5.43
C GLY A 210 20.06 2.12 -6.93
N GLU A 211 19.95 0.86 -7.33
CA GLU A 211 20.04 0.44 -8.74
C GLU A 211 18.80 0.84 -9.52
N VAL A 212 18.96 1.12 -10.81
CA VAL A 212 17.84 1.39 -11.72
C VAL A 212 17.01 0.12 -11.87
N ILE A 213 15.70 0.23 -11.62
CA ILE A 213 14.73 -0.85 -11.85
C ILE A 213 14.27 -0.81 -13.31
N ASP A 214 13.82 0.37 -13.78
CA ASP A 214 13.31 0.57 -15.13
C ASP A 214 13.33 2.06 -15.53
N GLY A 215 12.95 2.33 -16.78
CA GLY A 215 12.96 3.67 -17.38
C GLY A 215 11.78 4.58 -17.00
N GLY A 216 10.76 4.08 -16.30
CA GLY A 216 9.52 4.81 -16.07
C GLY A 216 8.40 4.43 -17.05
N GLY A 217 7.17 4.86 -16.73
CA GLY A 217 6.04 4.76 -17.66
C GLY A 217 4.70 4.50 -16.99
N VAL A 218 3.94 3.58 -17.60
CA VAL A 218 2.61 3.16 -17.17
C VAL A 218 2.73 1.77 -16.57
N TYR A 219 2.22 1.59 -15.35
CA TYR A 219 2.26 0.33 -14.61
C TYR A 219 0.85 -0.17 -14.32
N SER A 220 0.67 -1.48 -14.41
CA SER A 220 -0.58 -2.16 -14.06
C SER A 220 -0.29 -3.47 -13.37
N GLY A 221 -0.93 -3.74 -12.23
CA GLY A 221 -0.86 -5.07 -11.61
C GLY A 221 -1.40 -6.17 -12.53
N GLY A 222 -2.36 -5.82 -13.38
CA GLY A 222 -2.76 -6.63 -14.53
C GLY A 222 -2.08 -6.18 -15.85
N TYR A 223 -2.87 -6.03 -16.90
CA TYR A 223 -2.50 -5.48 -18.21
C TYR A 223 -2.70 -3.98 -18.37
N VAL A 224 -1.79 -3.37 -19.15
CA VAL A 224 -1.93 -2.02 -19.71
C VAL A 224 -2.61 -2.10 -21.09
N PHE A 225 -3.83 -1.58 -21.20
CA PHE A 225 -4.64 -1.54 -22.41
C PHE A 225 -4.66 -0.16 -23.08
N PRO A 226 -4.79 -0.09 -24.41
CA PRO A 226 -4.79 -1.23 -25.34
C PRO A 226 -3.39 -1.81 -25.54
N LEU A 227 -3.31 -3.14 -25.68
CA LEU A 227 -2.05 -3.89 -25.72
C LEU A 227 -1.12 -3.47 -26.88
N ASN A 228 -1.70 -3.07 -28.00
CA ASN A 228 -0.98 -2.59 -29.18
C ASN A 228 -0.39 -1.17 -29.01
N GLY A 229 -0.66 -0.50 -27.88
CA GLY A 229 -0.21 0.86 -27.62
C GLY A 229 -1.00 1.95 -28.36
N SER A 230 -2.11 1.63 -29.04
CA SER A 230 -2.90 2.66 -29.74
C SER A 230 -3.44 3.70 -28.75
N GLY A 231 -3.30 4.98 -29.08
CA GLY A 231 -3.69 6.07 -28.18
C GLY A 231 -2.61 6.48 -27.18
N TYR A 232 -1.57 5.65 -26.95
CA TYR A 232 -0.41 6.06 -26.16
C TYR A 232 0.56 6.93 -26.96
N ARG A 233 1.13 7.94 -26.29
CA ARG A 233 2.12 8.89 -26.80
C ARG A 233 3.23 9.10 -25.77
N GLY A 234 4.26 9.85 -26.14
CA GLY A 234 5.44 10.03 -25.28
C GLY A 234 6.21 8.73 -25.16
N MET A 235 6.83 8.47 -24.01
CA MET A 235 7.55 7.20 -23.82
C MET A 235 6.60 6.00 -23.68
N ALA A 236 5.35 6.22 -23.28
CA ALA A 236 4.35 5.15 -23.14
C ALA A 236 3.92 4.54 -24.48
N SER A 237 4.26 5.13 -25.64
CA SER A 237 4.04 4.48 -26.94
C SER A 237 4.94 3.26 -27.15
N ASP A 238 6.09 3.20 -26.48
CA ASP A 238 6.98 2.04 -26.48
C ASP A 238 6.44 0.97 -25.51
N SER A 239 6.41 -0.29 -25.96
CA SER A 239 5.90 -1.40 -25.15
C SER A 239 6.74 -1.66 -23.91
N ILE A 240 8.04 -1.33 -23.93
CA ILE A 240 8.91 -1.54 -22.76
C ILE A 240 8.53 -0.65 -21.56
N ASN A 241 7.85 0.46 -21.81
CA ASN A 241 7.40 1.42 -20.79
C ASN A 241 5.91 1.25 -20.43
N ARG A 242 5.30 0.13 -20.87
CA ARG A 242 3.95 -0.30 -20.48
C ARG A 242 4.07 -1.60 -19.69
N HIS A 243 4.30 -1.45 -18.40
CA HIS A 243 4.60 -2.54 -17.47
C HIS A 243 3.31 -3.24 -17.04
N SER A 244 3.03 -4.39 -17.66
CA SER A 244 1.94 -5.28 -17.28
C SER A 244 2.49 -6.38 -16.37
N TYR A 245 1.97 -6.49 -15.16
CA TYR A 245 2.35 -7.52 -14.18
C TYR A 245 1.37 -8.69 -14.11
N ALA A 246 0.41 -8.76 -15.03
CA ALA A 246 -0.52 -9.90 -15.13
C ALA A 246 0.21 -11.25 -15.18
N GLY A 247 -0.18 -12.17 -14.31
CA GLY A 247 0.41 -13.51 -14.19
C GLY A 247 1.82 -13.54 -13.61
N VAL A 248 2.37 -12.41 -13.17
CA VAL A 248 3.53 -12.38 -12.27
C VAL A 248 3.03 -12.79 -10.89
N ASP A 249 3.86 -13.56 -10.17
CA ASP A 249 3.56 -14.00 -8.81
C ASP A 249 3.17 -12.79 -7.94
N ILE A 250 1.93 -12.81 -7.45
CA ILE A 250 1.36 -11.80 -6.54
C ILE A 250 1.74 -12.05 -5.08
N SER A 251 2.67 -12.98 -4.84
CA SER A 251 3.25 -13.20 -3.51
C SER A 251 3.82 -11.91 -2.93
N GLU A 252 3.82 -11.85 -1.60
CA GLU A 252 4.12 -10.65 -0.82
C GLU A 252 5.53 -10.08 -1.10
N ASP A 253 6.43 -10.90 -1.65
CA ASP A 253 7.80 -10.55 -2.03
C ASP A 253 7.95 -9.94 -3.44
N ASN A 254 6.96 -10.07 -4.33
CA ASN A 254 7.03 -9.57 -5.71
C ASN A 254 5.75 -8.83 -6.11
N LYS A 255 5.34 -7.88 -5.26
CA LYS A 255 4.01 -7.28 -5.34
C LYS A 255 3.75 -6.61 -6.71
N ALA A 256 2.92 -7.27 -7.52
CA ALA A 256 2.19 -6.63 -8.61
C ALA A 256 1.27 -5.50 -8.09
N LEU A 257 1.07 -5.39 -6.77
CA LEU A 257 0.34 -4.37 -6.05
C LEU A 257 1.31 -3.47 -5.26
N VAL A 258 0.96 -2.21 -5.02
CA VAL A 258 1.67 -1.35 -4.07
C VAL A 258 0.71 -1.04 -2.93
N ASP A 259 1.13 -1.33 -1.71
CA ASP A 259 0.31 -1.11 -0.51
C ASP A 259 0.02 0.38 -0.32
N MET A 260 -1.23 0.67 0.05
CA MET A 260 -1.69 2.02 0.31
C MET A 260 -1.75 2.30 1.80
N PRO A 261 -1.42 3.53 2.24
CA PRO A 261 -1.63 3.92 3.62
C PRO A 261 -3.13 3.89 3.95
N ASN A 262 -3.47 3.77 5.22
CA ASN A 262 -4.84 3.92 5.70
C ASN A 262 -4.92 5.16 6.59
N LEU A 263 -5.91 6.02 6.35
CA LEU A 263 -6.15 7.19 7.19
C LEU A 263 -7.21 6.97 8.28
N ASN A 264 -7.97 5.89 8.19
CA ASN A 264 -9.08 5.62 9.09
C ASN A 264 -8.58 5.16 10.48
N ASP A 265 -9.45 5.20 11.48
CA ASP A 265 -9.27 4.53 12.78
C ASP A 265 -10.04 3.20 12.87
N PRO A 266 -9.66 2.16 12.11
CA PRO A 266 -10.38 0.88 12.15
C PRO A 266 -10.24 0.14 13.50
N ALA A 267 -9.32 0.61 14.34
CA ALA A 267 -9.04 0.05 15.64
C ALA A 267 -9.82 0.75 16.76
N ASP A 268 -10.48 1.88 16.49
CA ASP A 268 -11.18 2.69 17.51
C ASP A 268 -10.23 2.96 18.68
N ILE A 269 -9.06 3.55 18.33
CA ILE A 269 -7.92 3.74 19.23
C ILE A 269 -8.30 4.70 20.38
N ASP A 270 -9.21 5.64 20.13
CA ASP A 270 -9.68 6.59 21.14
C ASP A 270 -10.93 6.10 21.92
N GLY A 271 -11.61 5.06 21.44
CA GLY A 271 -12.69 4.36 22.13
C GLY A 271 -14.03 5.09 22.10
N ASP A 272 -14.26 5.93 21.08
CA ASP A 272 -15.51 6.67 20.91
C ASP A 272 -16.59 5.88 20.15
N GLY A 273 -16.19 4.77 19.50
CA GLY A 273 -17.06 3.86 18.76
C GLY A 273 -17.28 4.24 17.28
N ASP A 274 -16.58 5.24 16.77
CA ASP A 274 -16.49 5.56 15.34
C ASP A 274 -15.22 4.93 14.73
N TYR A 275 -15.41 3.99 13.81
CA TYR A 275 -14.31 3.32 13.10
C TYR A 275 -13.93 4.05 11.81
N ASP A 276 -14.82 4.95 11.36
CA ASP A 276 -14.80 5.59 10.06
C ASP A 276 -14.44 7.08 10.17
N GLU A 277 -13.41 7.34 10.97
CA GLU A 277 -12.88 8.67 11.24
C GLU A 277 -11.35 8.74 11.11
N LEU A 278 -10.79 9.93 11.28
CA LEU A 278 -9.35 10.14 11.11
C LEU A 278 -8.57 9.50 12.26
N ASN A 279 -7.61 8.64 11.92
CA ASN A 279 -6.75 8.00 12.90
C ASN A 279 -6.14 9.00 13.91
N PRO A 280 -6.24 8.75 15.24
CA PRO A 280 -5.67 9.61 16.28
C PRO A 280 -4.17 9.89 16.11
N TYR A 281 -3.43 9.04 15.39
CA TYR A 281 -2.06 9.32 14.98
C TYR A 281 -1.94 10.65 14.21
N TYR A 282 -2.84 10.93 13.26
CA TYR A 282 -2.74 12.16 12.47
C TYR A 282 -3.17 13.40 13.25
N ILE A 283 -4.10 13.24 14.20
CA ILE A 283 -4.47 14.28 15.17
C ILE A 283 -3.28 14.61 16.08
N GLY A 284 -2.65 13.59 16.67
CA GLY A 284 -1.45 13.74 17.49
C GLY A 284 -0.28 14.35 16.71
N LEU A 285 -0.12 13.98 15.44
CA LEU A 285 0.89 14.56 14.55
C LEU A 285 0.65 16.05 14.32
N ALA A 286 -0.59 16.45 14.06
CA ALA A 286 -0.96 17.85 13.90
C ALA A 286 -0.71 18.65 15.19
N ASN A 287 -1.05 18.08 16.35
CA ASN A 287 -0.86 18.68 17.68
C ASN A 287 0.60 18.66 18.16
N GLY A 288 1.53 18.08 17.39
CA GLY A 288 2.96 18.04 17.72
C GLY A 288 3.37 16.99 18.76
N ALA A 289 2.52 15.98 19.00
CA ALA A 289 2.76 14.93 19.99
C ALA A 289 4.00 14.06 19.68
N TYR A 290 4.40 13.99 18.40
CA TYR A 290 5.50 13.14 17.92
C TYR A 290 6.79 13.92 17.62
N GLY A 291 7.00 15.07 18.29
CA GLY A 291 8.25 15.82 18.27
C GLY A 291 8.36 16.89 17.17
N ALA A 292 7.39 16.97 16.26
CA ALA A 292 7.23 18.12 15.35
C ALA A 292 6.48 19.26 16.06
N PRO A 293 6.71 20.54 15.71
CA PRO A 293 5.86 21.64 16.16
C PRO A 293 4.42 21.44 15.68
N ALA A 294 3.44 21.89 16.48
CA ALA A 294 2.05 21.90 16.05
C ALA A 294 1.89 22.74 14.78
N GLY A 295 1.22 22.18 13.77
CA GLY A 295 1.02 22.88 12.51
C GLY A 295 0.02 24.02 12.64
N LYS A 296 0.00 24.91 11.65
CA LYS A 296 -0.84 26.11 11.65
C LYS A 296 -1.38 26.36 10.27
N VAL A 297 -2.61 26.84 10.21
CA VAL A 297 -3.19 27.39 8.99
C VAL A 297 -3.93 28.67 9.29
N GLY A 298 -3.86 29.61 8.35
CA GLY A 298 -4.62 30.85 8.39
C GLY A 298 -4.70 31.54 7.04
N VAL A 299 -5.20 32.77 7.03
CA VAL A 299 -5.28 33.60 5.83
C VAL A 299 -4.42 34.84 6.05
N ASP A 300 -3.50 35.08 5.14
CA ASP A 300 -2.62 36.27 5.11
C ASP A 300 -3.46 37.53 4.88
N ALA A 301 -3.92 38.14 5.96
CA ALA A 301 -4.89 39.23 5.89
C ALA A 301 -4.25 40.53 5.42
N ASN A 302 -2.94 40.68 5.65
CA ASN A 302 -2.18 41.88 5.33
C ASN A 302 -1.39 41.78 4.01
N GLY A 303 -1.24 40.58 3.44
CA GLY A 303 -0.58 40.31 2.17
C GLY A 303 0.96 40.34 2.22
N ASP A 304 1.57 40.21 3.41
CA ASP A 304 3.02 40.22 3.61
C ASP A 304 3.67 38.85 3.35
N GLY A 305 2.85 37.81 3.20
CA GLY A 305 3.27 36.45 2.93
C GLY A 305 3.80 35.69 4.14
N ILE A 306 3.56 36.17 5.36
CA ILE A 306 3.96 35.56 6.62
C ILE A 306 2.70 35.31 7.44
N LEU A 307 2.55 34.11 8.02
CA LEU A 307 1.40 33.84 8.88
C LEU A 307 1.61 34.47 10.26
N GLN A 308 0.96 35.60 10.52
CA GLN A 308 1.06 36.26 11.81
C GLN A 308 0.18 35.59 12.87
N PRO A 309 0.51 35.69 14.18
CA PRO A 309 -0.31 35.09 15.24
C PRO A 309 -1.79 35.51 15.22
N SER A 310 -2.11 36.71 14.75
CA SER A 310 -3.49 37.21 14.60
C SER A 310 -4.23 36.66 13.38
N GLU A 311 -3.52 36.02 12.45
CA GLU A 311 -4.06 35.47 11.19
C GLU A 311 -4.24 33.95 11.26
N VAL A 312 -3.66 33.31 12.28
CA VAL A 312 -3.83 31.88 12.56
C VAL A 312 -5.29 31.59 12.87
N LEU A 313 -5.86 30.67 12.10
CA LEU A 313 -7.23 30.18 12.28
C LEU A 313 -7.24 28.88 13.06
N ILE A 314 -6.29 27.98 12.77
CA ILE A 314 -6.18 26.65 13.41
C ILE A 314 -4.73 26.42 13.80
N THR A 315 -4.52 25.85 14.99
CA THR A 315 -3.23 25.33 15.44
C THR A 315 -3.41 23.86 15.81
N GLY A 316 -2.69 22.97 15.12
CA GLY A 316 -2.80 21.54 15.28
C GLY A 316 -4.06 20.97 14.63
N ALA A 317 -4.88 20.30 15.43
CA ALA A 317 -6.15 19.76 14.99
C ALA A 317 -7.31 20.77 15.20
N TYR A 318 -8.39 20.58 14.44
CA TYR A 318 -9.65 21.28 14.63
C TYR A 318 -10.80 20.27 14.56
N GLY A 319 -11.67 20.32 15.57
CA GLY A 319 -12.73 19.37 15.81
C GLY A 319 -12.38 18.26 16.80
N ASP A 320 -11.22 18.32 17.45
CA ASP A 320 -10.81 17.45 18.56
C ASP A 320 -11.18 18.02 19.94
N ASP A 321 -11.53 19.31 20.02
CA ASP A 321 -11.97 19.96 21.25
C ASP A 321 -13.50 20.14 21.36
N ALA A 322 -13.99 20.13 22.61
CA ALA A 322 -15.40 20.33 22.90
C ALA A 322 -15.89 21.72 22.44
N GLY A 323 -16.87 21.74 21.52
CA GLY A 323 -17.49 22.95 20.99
C GLY A 323 -16.97 23.39 19.63
N GLU A 324 -15.96 22.71 19.09
CA GLU A 324 -15.52 22.88 17.72
C GLU A 324 -16.48 22.19 16.74
N LEU A 325 -16.63 22.77 15.55
CA LEU A 325 -17.60 22.30 14.56
C LEU A 325 -17.09 21.11 13.74
N GLY A 326 -15.78 20.85 13.78
CA GLY A 326 -15.08 19.86 12.96
C GLY A 326 -14.97 20.20 11.47
N ASN A 327 -15.83 21.06 10.91
CA ASN A 327 -15.77 21.45 9.49
C ASN A 327 -15.17 22.84 9.30
N VAL A 328 -14.37 23.01 8.25
CA VAL A 328 -13.61 24.23 7.97
C VAL A 328 -13.82 24.67 6.53
N ALA A 329 -13.99 25.97 6.32
CA ALA A 329 -13.95 26.61 5.02
C ALA A 329 -12.76 27.57 4.92
N LEU A 330 -11.91 27.39 3.90
CA LEU A 330 -10.74 28.23 3.65
C LEU A 330 -10.85 28.87 2.27
N THR A 331 -10.65 30.19 2.20
CA THR A 331 -10.60 30.93 0.94
C THR A 331 -9.36 31.79 0.90
N GLY A 332 -8.49 31.49 -0.06
CA GLY A 332 -7.32 32.32 -0.36
C GLY A 332 -7.52 33.14 -1.62
N THR A 333 -6.75 34.21 -1.75
CA THR A 333 -6.64 35.00 -2.97
C THR A 333 -5.17 35.24 -3.29
N ASP A 334 -4.85 35.72 -4.49
CA ASP A 334 -3.46 36.05 -4.84
C ASP A 334 -2.86 37.13 -3.93
N ALA A 335 -3.69 38.04 -3.40
CA ALA A 335 -3.26 39.07 -2.44
C ALA A 335 -3.16 38.53 -1.00
N ASN A 336 -4.15 37.72 -0.62
CA ASN A 336 -4.31 37.18 0.73
C ASN A 336 -4.37 35.65 0.65
N PRO A 337 -3.24 34.96 0.44
CA PRO A 337 -3.21 33.51 0.32
C PRO A 337 -3.60 32.82 1.64
N ILE A 338 -4.08 31.58 1.52
CA ILE A 338 -4.06 30.65 2.66
C ILE A 338 -2.60 30.31 2.94
N ILE A 339 -2.12 30.44 4.17
CA ILE A 339 -0.78 30.01 4.56
C ILE A 339 -0.91 28.79 5.45
N ILE A 340 -0.20 27.71 5.11
CA ILE A 340 -0.05 26.51 5.94
C ILE A 340 1.42 26.30 6.30
N GLU A 341 1.65 25.99 7.59
CA GLU A 341 2.94 25.67 8.16
C GLU A 341 2.81 24.37 8.96
N GLY A 342 3.38 23.27 8.50
CA GLY A 342 3.31 22.01 9.24
C GLY A 342 2.03 21.21 8.98
N THR A 343 1.73 20.28 9.89
CA THR A 343 0.58 19.37 9.78
C THR A 343 -0.65 19.93 10.50
N VAL A 344 -1.78 20.01 9.80
CA VAL A 344 -3.08 20.41 10.35
C VAL A 344 -4.07 19.26 10.16
N ALA A 345 -4.81 18.93 11.21
CA ALA A 345 -5.89 17.94 11.14
C ALA A 345 -7.26 18.62 11.24
N ILE A 346 -8.24 18.10 10.51
CA ILE A 346 -9.63 18.57 10.50
C ILE A 346 -10.50 17.32 10.63
N THR A 347 -11.20 17.14 11.74
CA THR A 347 -11.96 15.89 11.99
C THR A 347 -13.19 15.75 11.06
N GLY A 348 -13.75 16.88 10.60
CA GLY A 348 -14.88 16.93 9.69
C GLY A 348 -14.50 17.18 8.22
N ASN A 349 -15.30 17.99 7.54
CA ASN A 349 -15.11 18.33 6.13
C ASN A 349 -14.22 19.57 5.95
N LEU A 350 -13.37 19.56 4.93
CA LEU A 350 -12.60 20.73 4.48
C LEU A 350 -13.18 21.26 3.17
N ALA A 351 -13.67 22.50 3.14
CA ALA A 351 -13.98 23.20 1.89
C ALA A 351 -12.93 24.27 1.60
N ILE A 352 -12.21 24.16 0.49
CA ILE A 352 -11.07 25.02 0.20
C ILE A 352 -11.07 25.54 -1.24
N LYS A 353 -10.61 26.77 -1.43
CA LYS A 353 -10.38 27.37 -2.75
C LYS A 353 -9.35 28.49 -2.73
N GLY A 354 -8.82 28.77 -3.92
CA GLY A 354 -8.01 29.95 -4.21
C GLY A 354 -6.51 29.68 -4.15
N THR A 355 -5.77 30.67 -3.64
CA THR A 355 -4.31 30.63 -3.60
C THR A 355 -3.82 30.17 -2.24
N ILE A 356 -2.86 29.25 -2.22
CA ILE A 356 -2.24 28.67 -1.02
C ILE A 356 -0.72 28.85 -1.06
N LYS A 357 -0.11 29.00 0.11
CA LYS A 357 1.32 29.21 0.31
C LYS A 357 1.83 28.33 1.45
N GLY A 358 3.10 27.93 1.38
CA GLY A 358 3.80 27.24 2.47
C GLY A 358 3.99 25.76 2.24
N GLN A 359 4.42 25.07 3.29
CA GLN A 359 4.69 23.63 3.29
C GLN A 359 3.96 22.98 4.46
N GLY A 360 3.10 22.03 4.14
CA GLY A 360 2.27 21.39 5.16
C GLY A 360 1.31 20.34 4.60
N SER A 361 0.54 19.74 5.50
CA SER A 361 -0.44 18.70 5.18
C SER A 361 -1.75 18.97 5.88
N PHE A 362 -2.85 18.82 5.15
CA PHE A 362 -4.18 18.66 5.72
C PHE A 362 -4.50 17.18 5.84
N TYR A 363 -4.75 16.71 7.06
CA TYR A 363 -5.43 15.43 7.30
C TYR A 363 -6.90 15.70 7.60
N VAL A 364 -7.79 15.12 6.80
CA VAL A 364 -9.22 15.45 6.82
C VAL A 364 -10.01 14.18 7.10
N GLY A 365 -10.78 14.16 8.19
CA GLY A 365 -11.54 13.01 8.68
C GLY A 365 -12.84 12.73 7.93
N ARG A 366 -13.25 13.62 7.02
CA ARG A 366 -14.33 13.34 6.05
C ARG A 366 -13.90 13.67 4.62
N ASN A 367 -14.63 14.56 3.95
CA ASN A 367 -14.40 14.93 2.55
C ASN A 367 -13.62 16.25 2.44
N THR A 368 -12.81 16.33 1.39
CA THR A 368 -12.18 17.59 0.96
C THR A 368 -12.88 18.11 -0.30
N TYR A 369 -13.44 19.31 -0.24
CA TYR A 369 -14.16 19.97 -1.31
C TYR A 369 -13.33 21.09 -1.93
N ILE A 370 -12.97 20.93 -3.20
CA ILE A 370 -12.22 21.93 -3.97
C ILE A 370 -13.20 22.80 -4.75
N GLY A 371 -13.43 24.02 -4.25
CA GLY A 371 -14.50 24.88 -4.75
C GLY A 371 -14.26 25.44 -6.15
N THR A 372 -13.05 25.95 -6.45
CA THR A 372 -12.76 26.61 -7.74
C THR A 372 -11.41 26.21 -8.32
N GLN A 373 -10.35 26.37 -7.55
CA GLN A 373 -9.00 25.98 -7.90
C GLN A 373 -8.17 25.94 -6.63
N ILE A 374 -7.06 25.23 -6.66
CA ILE A 374 -5.97 25.39 -5.71
C ILE A 374 -4.73 25.78 -6.51
N LYS A 375 -4.15 26.92 -6.15
CA LYS A 375 -3.00 27.50 -6.85
C LYS A 375 -1.91 27.83 -5.83
N TYR A 376 -0.69 27.37 -6.05
CA TYR A 376 0.44 27.81 -5.25
C TYR A 376 0.78 29.28 -5.49
N SER A 377 1.06 30.01 -4.41
CA SER A 377 1.56 31.39 -4.44
C SER A 377 2.99 31.44 -4.96
N ASN A 378 3.82 30.49 -4.55
CA ASN A 378 5.22 30.30 -4.86
C ASN A 378 5.46 28.86 -5.37
N PRO A 379 4.95 28.53 -6.57
CA PRO A 379 5.08 27.19 -7.16
C PRO A 379 6.55 26.83 -7.45
N PRO A 380 6.87 25.53 -7.52
CA PRO A 380 8.15 25.10 -8.08
C PRO A 380 8.29 25.49 -9.56
N THR A 381 9.53 25.67 -10.01
CA THR A 381 9.82 25.88 -11.43
C THR A 381 9.45 24.63 -12.24
N ALA A 382 9.20 24.78 -13.54
CA ALA A 382 8.87 23.66 -14.42
C ALA A 382 9.82 22.48 -14.24
N ARG A 383 9.24 21.30 -14.05
CA ARG A 383 9.97 20.08 -13.76
C ARG A 383 10.74 19.57 -15.00
N PRO A 384 11.99 19.11 -14.84
CA PRO A 384 12.72 18.38 -15.86
C PRO A 384 12.01 17.08 -16.29
N THR A 385 11.58 16.98 -17.55
CA THR A 385 11.13 15.69 -18.15
C THR A 385 12.34 14.82 -18.48
N TYR A 386 12.23 13.50 -18.26
CA TYR A 386 13.25 12.53 -18.65
C TYR A 386 13.32 12.43 -20.17
N ASN A 387 14.51 12.65 -20.75
CA ASN A 387 14.70 12.62 -22.20
C ASN A 387 14.95 11.18 -22.69
N TYR A 388 13.90 10.34 -22.61
CA TYR A 388 13.95 8.92 -22.94
C TYR A 388 14.63 8.67 -24.31
N GLY A 389 15.57 7.72 -24.34
CA GLY A 389 16.35 7.35 -25.52
C GLY A 389 17.57 8.25 -25.80
N THR A 390 17.72 9.37 -25.09
CA THR A 390 18.84 10.32 -25.30
C THR A 390 19.59 10.71 -24.02
N GLU A 391 19.02 10.41 -22.86
CA GLU A 391 19.60 10.64 -21.52
C GLU A 391 19.56 9.33 -20.73
N THR A 392 20.57 9.07 -19.90
CA THR A 392 20.58 7.89 -19.00
C THR A 392 19.82 8.20 -17.70
N PRO A 393 19.33 7.18 -16.97
CA PRO A 393 18.73 7.37 -15.66
C PRO A 393 19.60 8.17 -14.69
N GLU A 394 20.90 7.92 -14.65
CA GLU A 394 21.84 8.59 -13.74
C GLU A 394 22.00 10.07 -14.08
N GLN A 395 22.03 10.42 -15.37
CA GLN A 395 22.04 11.82 -15.83
C GLN A 395 20.77 12.54 -15.41
N TYR A 396 19.63 11.87 -15.57
CA TYR A 396 18.33 12.39 -15.14
C TYR A 396 18.26 12.59 -13.62
N ALA A 397 18.73 11.62 -12.85
CA ALA A 397 18.80 11.67 -11.38
C ALA A 397 19.58 12.90 -10.90
N ALA A 398 20.75 13.17 -11.50
CA ALA A 398 21.56 14.34 -11.16
C ALA A 398 20.86 15.68 -11.47
N ARG A 399 20.16 15.74 -12.62
CA ARG A 399 19.40 16.93 -13.02
C ARG A 399 18.20 17.17 -12.10
N ILE A 400 17.50 16.11 -11.72
CA ILE A 400 16.39 16.17 -10.78
C ILE A 400 16.86 16.55 -9.38
N ALA A 401 17.99 16.03 -8.90
CA ALA A 401 18.56 16.42 -7.61
C ALA A 401 18.84 17.93 -7.56
N THR A 402 19.41 18.49 -8.63
CA THR A 402 19.64 19.95 -8.75
C THR A 402 18.32 20.73 -8.73
N TRP A 403 17.31 20.27 -9.48
CA TRP A 403 15.99 20.90 -9.50
C TRP A 403 15.32 20.85 -8.12
N ARG A 404 15.41 19.73 -7.39
CA ARG A 404 14.85 19.60 -6.04
C ARG A 404 15.50 20.58 -5.08
N ALA A 405 16.83 20.67 -5.07
CA ALA A 405 17.56 21.61 -4.23
C ALA A 405 17.13 23.07 -4.50
N ALA A 406 16.96 23.44 -5.78
CA ALA A 406 16.49 24.77 -6.16
C ALA A 406 15.02 25.06 -5.78
N ASN A 407 14.21 24.01 -5.60
CA ASN A 407 12.78 24.11 -5.28
C ASN A 407 12.45 23.66 -3.84
N ALA A 408 13.45 23.48 -2.98
CA ALA A 408 13.27 22.97 -1.62
C ALA A 408 12.37 23.85 -0.75
N ASN A 409 12.39 25.17 -0.96
CA ASN A 409 11.59 26.16 -0.22
C ASN A 409 10.33 26.63 -0.97
N LYS A 410 9.93 25.92 -2.03
CA LYS A 410 8.72 26.22 -2.80
C LYS A 410 7.50 25.60 -2.15
N ASP A 411 6.32 26.12 -2.46
CA ASP A 411 5.08 25.65 -1.85
C ASP A 411 4.88 24.15 -2.13
N MET A 412 4.40 23.44 -1.12
CA MET A 412 4.07 22.02 -1.21
C MET A 412 3.02 21.68 -0.14
N VAL A 413 1.79 21.48 -0.59
CA VAL A 413 0.68 21.18 0.31
C VAL A 413 0.10 19.83 -0.03
N THR A 414 -0.16 19.04 1.00
CA THR A 414 -0.80 17.73 0.85
C THR A 414 -2.22 17.75 1.43
N PHE A 415 -3.11 17.00 0.79
CA PHE A 415 -4.52 16.84 1.14
C PHE A 415 -4.74 15.33 1.31
N MET A 416 -4.75 14.89 2.56
CA MET A 416 -4.86 13.50 2.98
C MET A 416 -6.26 13.30 3.55
N THR A 417 -7.15 12.68 2.77
CA THR A 417 -8.59 12.65 3.05
C THR A 417 -9.06 11.23 3.33
N THR A 418 -9.72 10.97 4.46
CA THR A 418 -10.27 9.63 4.78
C THR A 418 -11.35 9.24 3.78
N LYS A 419 -12.21 10.17 3.35
CA LYS A 419 -13.29 9.86 2.40
C LYS A 419 -12.96 10.25 0.97
N ASN A 420 -13.58 11.30 0.45
CA ASN A 420 -13.53 11.69 -0.95
C ASN A 420 -12.94 13.09 -1.13
N ILE A 421 -12.24 13.28 -2.25
CA ILE A 421 -11.90 14.62 -2.74
C ILE A 421 -12.86 14.99 -3.86
N VAL A 422 -13.65 16.03 -3.63
CA VAL A 422 -14.75 16.46 -4.51
C VAL A 422 -14.41 17.79 -5.15
N ALA A 423 -14.25 17.84 -6.46
CA ALA A 423 -13.86 19.05 -7.19
C ALA A 423 -15.01 19.66 -8.00
N GLY A 424 -15.18 20.97 -7.86
CA GLY A 424 -16.25 21.76 -8.47
C GLY A 424 -17.55 21.75 -7.65
N ASP A 425 -18.59 22.36 -8.21
CA ASP A 425 -19.91 22.46 -7.57
C ASP A 425 -20.71 21.16 -7.70
N HIS A 426 -20.51 20.24 -6.75
CA HIS A 426 -21.21 18.95 -6.69
C HIS A 426 -22.73 19.04 -6.49
N THR A 427 -23.25 20.23 -6.16
CA THR A 427 -24.69 20.42 -5.94
C THR A 427 -25.47 20.53 -7.25
N GLN A 428 -24.78 20.84 -8.36
CA GLN A 428 -25.39 20.98 -9.69
C GLN A 428 -25.91 19.65 -10.24
N SER A 429 -27.07 19.68 -10.89
CA SER A 429 -27.69 18.48 -11.47
C SER A 429 -26.81 17.83 -12.53
N THR A 430 -26.13 18.63 -13.37
CA THR A 430 -25.19 18.14 -14.39
C THR A 430 -23.97 17.46 -13.78
N TRP A 431 -23.44 17.98 -12.67
CA TRP A 431 -22.33 17.33 -11.97
C TRP A 431 -22.80 15.95 -11.48
N LYS A 432 -23.95 15.91 -10.78
CA LYS A 432 -24.53 14.68 -10.23
C LYS A 432 -24.78 13.63 -11.31
N SER A 433 -25.41 13.99 -12.42
CA SER A 433 -25.76 13.03 -13.48
C SER A 433 -24.56 12.41 -14.20
N ASN A 434 -23.44 13.13 -14.28
CA ASN A 434 -22.25 12.63 -14.97
C ASN A 434 -21.31 11.88 -14.02
N ILE A 435 -21.33 12.23 -12.72
CA ILE A 435 -20.36 11.70 -11.77
C ILE A 435 -20.94 10.59 -10.91
N ILE A 436 -22.19 10.63 -10.45
CA ILE A 436 -22.68 9.65 -9.44
C ILE A 436 -24.11 9.15 -9.62
N ASN A 437 -25.01 9.94 -10.23
CA ASN A 437 -26.42 9.57 -10.35
C ASN A 437 -26.74 9.05 -11.75
N GLY A 438 -27.47 7.93 -11.83
CA GLY A 438 -28.15 7.50 -13.06
C GLY A 438 -27.20 7.13 -14.19
N SER A 439 -26.28 6.18 -13.93
CA SER A 439 -25.17 5.83 -14.83
C SER A 439 -24.08 6.90 -14.93
N GLY A 440 -23.95 7.75 -13.90
CA GLY A 440 -22.75 8.55 -13.70
C GLY A 440 -21.54 7.66 -13.46
N TRP A 441 -20.33 8.19 -13.65
CA TRP A 441 -19.10 7.38 -13.63
C TRP A 441 -18.86 6.58 -12.35
N LEU A 442 -19.22 7.11 -11.18
CA LEU A 442 -19.08 6.41 -9.91
C LEU A 442 -20.03 5.20 -9.78
N ASP A 443 -21.13 5.20 -10.53
CA ASP A 443 -22.16 4.14 -10.62
C ASP A 443 -21.92 3.20 -11.83
N ASP A 444 -20.87 3.44 -12.63
CA ASP A 444 -20.52 2.58 -13.76
C ASP A 444 -19.98 1.23 -13.26
N TYR A 445 -20.38 0.14 -13.91
CA TYR A 445 -19.96 -1.21 -13.52
C TYR A 445 -18.44 -1.42 -13.56
N ARG A 446 -17.70 -0.62 -14.34
CA ARG A 446 -16.24 -0.64 -14.39
C ARG A 446 -15.59 0.01 -13.18
N ASN A 447 -16.37 0.80 -12.44
CA ASN A 447 -15.97 1.45 -11.20
C ASN A 447 -16.50 0.74 -9.95
N ASN A 448 -17.10 -0.45 -10.08
CA ASN A 448 -17.80 -1.15 -9.00
C ASN A 448 -17.11 -1.02 -7.62
N GLY A 449 -17.54 -0.04 -6.83
CA GLY A 449 -16.99 0.29 -5.50
C GLY A 449 -17.55 -0.55 -4.37
N LYS A 450 -18.13 -1.69 -4.72
CA LYS A 450 -18.64 -2.64 -3.76
C LYS A 450 -17.45 -3.46 -3.26
N GLU A 451 -17.29 -3.55 -1.95
CA GLU A 451 -16.23 -4.31 -1.27
C GLU A 451 -16.50 -5.83 -1.29
N ASP A 452 -16.71 -6.35 -2.49
CA ASP A 452 -16.96 -7.76 -2.85
C ASP A 452 -16.25 -7.97 -4.20
N VAL A 453 -14.95 -7.65 -4.20
CA VAL A 453 -14.08 -7.59 -5.39
C VAL A 453 -13.22 -8.83 -5.58
N GLY A 454 -13.33 -9.82 -4.69
CA GLY A 454 -12.47 -10.99 -4.67
C GLY A 454 -11.21 -10.81 -3.82
N VAL A 455 -10.55 -11.94 -3.56
CA VAL A 455 -9.38 -12.02 -2.66
C VAL A 455 -8.13 -11.30 -3.19
N ASP A 456 -8.12 -10.95 -4.48
CA ASP A 456 -7.06 -10.17 -5.09
C ASP A 456 -7.20 -8.65 -4.83
N GLY A 457 -8.27 -8.23 -4.15
CA GLY A 457 -8.47 -6.85 -3.70
C GLY A 457 -8.74 -5.87 -4.84
N VAL A 458 -9.09 -6.36 -6.03
CA VAL A 458 -9.35 -5.57 -7.23
C VAL A 458 -10.49 -6.19 -8.04
N PHE A 459 -11.44 -5.36 -8.49
CA PHE A 459 -12.59 -5.82 -9.28
C PHE A 459 -12.18 -6.46 -10.59
N GLY A 460 -12.56 -7.71 -10.84
CA GLY A 460 -12.31 -8.42 -12.08
C GLY A 460 -10.93 -9.08 -12.13
N THR A 461 -10.76 -9.99 -13.08
CA THR A 461 -9.55 -10.83 -13.11
C THR A 461 -8.32 -10.13 -13.71
N LEU A 462 -7.26 -10.01 -12.91
CA LEU A 462 -5.94 -9.49 -13.33
C LEU A 462 -5.25 -10.29 -14.44
N ASN A 463 -5.67 -11.54 -14.67
CA ASN A 463 -4.97 -12.49 -15.54
C ASN A 463 -5.58 -12.59 -16.94
N SER A 464 -6.72 -11.95 -17.20
CA SER A 464 -7.45 -12.09 -18.46
C SER A 464 -7.22 -10.93 -19.43
N ARG A 465 -6.65 -11.22 -20.60
CA ARG A 465 -6.50 -10.23 -21.68
C ARG A 465 -7.79 -9.92 -22.42
N THR A 466 -8.70 -10.88 -22.47
CA THR A 466 -9.90 -10.79 -23.33
C THR A 466 -11.14 -10.42 -22.55
N ASN A 467 -11.21 -10.79 -21.28
CA ASN A 467 -12.32 -10.49 -20.39
C ASN A 467 -11.81 -9.91 -19.06
N PRO A 468 -11.19 -8.72 -19.08
CA PRO A 468 -10.57 -8.11 -17.90
C PRO A 468 -11.57 -7.76 -16.79
N TYR A 469 -12.86 -7.65 -17.12
CA TYR A 469 -13.95 -7.31 -16.19
C TYR A 469 -14.77 -8.51 -15.72
N SER A 470 -14.34 -9.74 -16.06
CA SER A 470 -15.01 -10.92 -15.54
C SER A 470 -14.65 -11.12 -14.08
N PRO A 471 -15.62 -11.52 -13.22
CA PRO A 471 -15.36 -11.70 -11.81
C PRO A 471 -14.18 -12.63 -11.53
N SER A 472 -13.34 -12.25 -10.58
CA SER A 472 -12.24 -13.04 -10.03
C SER A 472 -12.78 -14.08 -9.03
N LEU A 473 -11.88 -14.78 -8.32
CA LEU A 473 -12.28 -15.78 -7.33
C LEU A 473 -12.86 -15.09 -6.09
N LYS A 474 -14.06 -15.52 -5.67
CA LYS A 474 -14.87 -14.97 -4.55
C LYS A 474 -15.54 -13.62 -4.81
N GLU A 475 -15.21 -12.96 -5.90
CA GLU A 475 -15.90 -11.74 -6.32
C GLU A 475 -17.39 -11.97 -6.62
N ALA A 476 -18.22 -11.05 -6.13
CA ALA A 476 -19.67 -11.05 -6.29
C ALA A 476 -20.37 -12.33 -5.79
N ASP A 477 -19.78 -13.02 -4.80
CA ASP A 477 -20.30 -14.29 -4.29
C ASP A 477 -21.29 -14.12 -3.11
N GLY A 478 -21.50 -12.88 -2.67
CA GLY A 478 -22.40 -12.52 -1.57
C GLY A 478 -21.80 -12.72 -0.19
N LYS A 479 -20.49 -12.94 -0.10
CA LYS A 479 -19.72 -12.93 1.13
C LYS A 479 -18.70 -11.81 1.09
N PHE A 480 -18.19 -11.48 2.27
CA PHE A 480 -17.10 -10.55 2.47
C PHE A 480 -15.89 -11.35 2.94
N THR A 481 -14.95 -11.60 2.04
CA THR A 481 -13.74 -12.36 2.30
C THR A 481 -12.63 -11.45 2.80
N VAL A 482 -12.35 -11.56 4.09
CA VAL A 482 -11.37 -10.72 4.81
C VAL A 482 -10.57 -11.55 5.80
N ILE A 483 -9.47 -11.01 6.31
CA ILE A 483 -8.78 -11.61 7.45
C ILE A 483 -9.51 -11.21 8.73
N ILE A 484 -9.83 -12.19 9.56
CA ILE A 484 -10.32 -11.95 10.92
C ILE A 484 -9.28 -12.39 11.95
N ALA A 485 -9.16 -11.62 13.02
CA ALA A 485 -8.28 -11.92 14.14
C ALA A 485 -9.09 -12.20 15.41
N ASP A 486 -8.61 -13.12 16.24
CA ASP A 486 -9.13 -13.31 17.59
C ASP A 486 -8.44 -12.37 18.60
N ASN A 487 -8.93 -12.34 19.84
CA ASN A 487 -8.35 -11.54 20.92
C ASN A 487 -6.89 -11.88 21.28
N ARG A 488 -6.32 -12.95 20.73
CA ARG A 488 -4.92 -13.37 20.93
C ARG A 488 -4.02 -12.99 19.75
N GLY A 489 -4.58 -12.36 18.71
CA GLY A 489 -3.86 -11.98 17.51
C GLY A 489 -3.66 -13.13 16.52
N PHE A 490 -4.40 -14.24 16.65
CA PHE A 490 -4.37 -15.30 15.63
C PHE A 490 -5.30 -14.92 14.49
N GLN A 491 -4.74 -14.89 13.29
CA GLN A 491 -5.42 -14.44 12.08
C GLN A 491 -5.80 -15.60 11.17
N GLN A 492 -6.93 -15.48 10.50
CA GLN A 492 -7.38 -16.43 9.48
C GLN A 492 -8.21 -15.74 8.42
N LEU A 493 -8.13 -16.22 7.18
CA LEU A 493 -9.04 -15.81 6.12
C LEU A 493 -10.44 -16.37 6.40
N ALA A 494 -11.46 -15.53 6.36
CA ALA A 494 -12.85 -15.92 6.57
C ALA A 494 -13.75 -15.36 5.48
N ASP A 495 -14.77 -16.13 5.10
CA ASP A 495 -15.84 -15.64 4.23
C ASP A 495 -17.06 -15.28 5.10
N LEU A 496 -17.27 -14.00 5.33
CA LEU A 496 -18.34 -13.50 6.18
C LEU A 496 -19.63 -13.35 5.37
N ALA A 497 -20.74 -13.93 5.84
CA ALA A 497 -22.01 -13.73 5.16
C ALA A 497 -22.43 -12.25 5.23
N ILE A 498 -22.94 -11.69 4.14
CA ILE A 498 -23.49 -10.33 4.12
C ILE A 498 -25.01 -10.42 4.36
N VAL A 499 -25.49 -9.87 5.47
CA VAL A 499 -26.92 -9.86 5.83
C VAL A 499 -27.36 -8.42 6.05
N GLY A 500 -28.30 -7.95 5.22
CA GLY A 500 -28.81 -6.58 5.32
C GLY A 500 -27.77 -5.50 5.00
N GLY A 501 -26.72 -5.84 4.23
CA GLY A 501 -25.61 -4.93 3.93
C GLY A 501 -24.55 -4.85 5.01
N VAL A 502 -24.49 -5.83 5.93
CA VAL A 502 -23.48 -5.91 6.99
C VAL A 502 -22.84 -7.29 7.02
N ALA A 503 -21.50 -7.33 7.07
CA ALA A 503 -20.75 -8.55 7.22
C ALA A 503 -20.95 -9.16 8.62
N GLN A 504 -21.27 -10.45 8.68
CA GLN A 504 -21.54 -11.15 9.94
C GLN A 504 -20.24 -11.68 10.56
N VAL A 505 -19.62 -10.88 11.44
CA VAL A 505 -18.38 -11.25 12.14
C VAL A 505 -18.69 -12.22 13.31
N PRO A 506 -17.99 -13.37 13.43
CA PRO A 506 -18.14 -14.28 14.56
C PRO A 506 -17.81 -13.63 15.90
N SER A 507 -18.51 -14.02 16.96
CA SER A 507 -18.24 -13.54 18.32
C SER A 507 -16.79 -13.81 18.75
N GLY A 508 -16.11 -12.80 19.27
CA GLY A 508 -14.72 -12.87 19.73
C GLY A 508 -13.68 -12.67 18.62
N TYR A 509 -14.12 -12.26 17.44
CA TYR A 509 -13.27 -11.87 16.32
C TYR A 509 -13.53 -10.44 15.88
N HIS A 510 -12.55 -9.84 15.22
CA HIS A 510 -12.68 -8.60 14.47
C HIS A 510 -12.08 -8.74 13.07
N ILE A 511 -12.49 -7.86 12.17
CA ILE A 511 -11.92 -7.74 10.83
C ILE A 511 -10.58 -6.99 10.97
N VAL A 512 -9.52 -7.55 10.39
CA VAL A 512 -8.25 -6.85 10.24
C VAL A 512 -8.41 -5.91 9.06
N ALA A 513 -8.48 -4.61 9.34
CA ALA A 513 -8.89 -3.66 8.33
C ALA A 513 -7.85 -3.50 7.20
N GLY A 514 -8.35 -3.26 5.99
CA GLY A 514 -7.55 -3.17 4.78
C GLY A 514 -7.05 -4.53 4.28
N THR A 515 -7.68 -5.64 4.66
CA THR A 515 -7.33 -6.99 4.21
C THR A 515 -8.42 -7.60 3.34
N GLY A 516 -8.02 -8.42 2.36
CA GLY A 516 -8.96 -9.08 1.46
C GLY A 516 -9.82 -8.08 0.69
N GLU A 517 -11.13 -8.18 0.86
CA GLU A 517 -12.12 -7.35 0.18
C GLU A 517 -12.41 -6.00 0.86
N ASP A 518 -11.85 -5.73 2.05
CA ASP A 518 -11.93 -4.42 2.72
C ASP A 518 -10.94 -3.45 2.06
N ILE A 519 -11.38 -2.78 0.98
CA ILE A 519 -10.50 -2.01 0.11
C ILE A 519 -10.28 -0.62 0.69
N ASP A 520 -11.29 0.01 1.27
CA ASP A 520 -11.16 1.35 1.85
C ASP A 520 -10.47 1.34 3.23
N GLY A 521 -10.45 0.18 3.89
CA GLY A 521 -9.74 -0.06 5.13
C GLY A 521 -10.48 0.41 6.38
N ASP A 522 -11.80 0.60 6.33
CA ASP A 522 -12.59 0.92 7.52
C ASP A 522 -12.99 -0.31 8.36
N GLY A 523 -12.73 -1.52 7.88
CA GLY A 523 -13.07 -2.76 8.57
C GLY A 523 -14.56 -3.10 8.55
N LEU A 524 -15.35 -2.37 7.77
CA LEU A 524 -16.76 -2.60 7.51
C LEU A 524 -16.92 -3.10 6.07
N TYR A 525 -18.16 -3.41 5.70
CA TYR A 525 -18.47 -3.79 4.33
C TYR A 525 -19.20 -2.62 3.66
N GLY A 526 -18.58 -2.07 2.62
CA GLY A 526 -19.06 -0.98 1.80
C GLY A 526 -19.96 -1.44 0.64
N GLY A 527 -21.10 -0.76 0.49
CA GLY A 527 -21.93 -0.84 -0.71
C GLY A 527 -21.55 0.26 -1.72
N VAL A 528 -22.13 0.18 -2.92
CA VAL A 528 -21.93 1.19 -3.99
C VAL A 528 -22.13 2.62 -3.49
N TYR A 529 -21.40 3.57 -4.09
CA TYR A 529 -21.51 5.00 -3.85
C TYR A 529 -22.94 5.53 -3.80
N ASN A 530 -23.15 6.43 -2.86
CA ASN A 530 -24.37 7.17 -2.68
C ASN A 530 -24.06 8.66 -2.54
N TYR A 531 -24.67 9.50 -3.38
CA TYR A 531 -24.46 10.94 -3.33
C TYR A 531 -24.74 11.53 -1.94
N SER A 532 -25.84 11.13 -1.29
CA SER A 532 -26.24 11.73 -0.01
C SER A 532 -25.34 11.32 1.15
N ARG A 533 -24.79 10.11 1.12
CA ARG A 533 -23.92 9.56 2.18
C ARG A 533 -22.45 9.95 1.97
N ASP A 534 -21.96 9.84 0.73
CA ASP A 534 -20.51 9.82 0.46
C ASP A 534 -20.00 11.14 -0.10
N ILE A 535 -20.80 11.83 -0.92
CA ILE A 535 -20.39 13.08 -1.61
C ILE A 535 -20.98 14.33 -0.95
N ASN A 536 -22.25 14.30 -0.58
CA ASN A 536 -22.93 15.45 -0.01
C ASN A 536 -22.45 15.72 1.42
N PHE A 537 -22.44 16.98 1.81
CA PHE A 537 -22.21 17.33 3.20
C PHE A 537 -23.23 16.63 4.11
N ASN A 538 -22.76 16.04 5.21
CA ASN A 538 -23.58 15.50 6.29
C ASN A 538 -24.26 16.60 7.13
N VAL A 539 -23.84 17.86 6.94
CA VAL A 539 -24.38 19.05 7.59
C VAL A 539 -24.68 20.14 6.56
N ALA A 540 -25.52 21.11 6.90
CA ALA A 540 -25.77 22.24 6.00
C ALA A 540 -24.52 23.12 5.85
N PHE A 541 -24.17 23.50 4.62
CA PHE A 541 -23.03 24.39 4.34
C PHE A 541 -23.35 25.85 4.71
N ASN A 542 -23.08 26.22 5.96
CA ASN A 542 -23.31 27.56 6.52
C ASN A 542 -22.35 27.84 7.69
N SER A 543 -22.33 29.09 8.19
CA SER A 543 -21.42 29.52 9.27
C SER A 543 -21.69 28.91 10.63
N SER A 544 -22.84 28.25 10.83
CA SER A 544 -23.10 27.50 12.06
C SER A 544 -22.42 26.14 12.08
N ASN A 545 -22.05 25.61 10.91
CA ASN A 545 -21.45 24.28 10.76
C ASN A 545 -20.03 24.32 10.19
N PHE A 546 -19.63 25.40 9.52
CA PHE A 546 -18.30 25.59 8.94
C PHE A 546 -17.59 26.77 9.57
N TYR A 547 -16.44 26.50 10.16
CA TYR A 547 -15.53 27.53 10.65
C TYR A 547 -14.92 28.31 9.48
N ASN A 548 -14.74 29.62 9.67
CA ASN A 548 -14.15 30.54 8.69
C ASN A 548 -14.88 30.60 7.32
N LEU A 549 -16.19 30.32 7.29
CA LEU A 549 -16.98 30.52 6.07
C LEU A 549 -17.04 32.00 5.68
N PRO A 550 -16.71 32.38 4.42
CA PRO A 550 -16.73 33.79 3.99
C PRO A 550 -18.11 34.44 4.16
N SER A 551 -18.11 35.70 4.59
CA SER A 551 -19.35 36.47 4.77
C SER A 551 -20.16 36.54 3.47
N GLY A 552 -21.48 36.32 3.57
CA GLY A 552 -22.40 36.32 2.43
C GLY A 552 -22.50 34.98 1.68
N VAL A 553 -21.64 33.99 1.99
CA VAL A 553 -21.77 32.64 1.43
C VAL A 553 -22.76 31.84 2.29
N THR A 554 -23.87 31.42 1.68
CA THR A 554 -24.94 30.66 2.36
C THR A 554 -25.20 29.28 1.76
N SER A 555 -24.45 28.90 0.73
CA SER A 555 -24.53 27.60 0.07
C SER A 555 -23.21 27.25 -0.59
N TYR A 556 -22.97 25.95 -0.84
CA TYR A 556 -21.76 25.52 -1.52
C TYR A 556 -21.68 26.05 -2.96
N SER A 557 -22.80 26.23 -3.67
CA SER A 557 -22.80 26.87 -4.99
C SER A 557 -22.37 28.34 -4.96
N GLY A 558 -22.54 29.04 -3.83
CA GLY A 558 -22.00 30.39 -3.63
C GLY A 558 -20.49 30.39 -3.31
N PHE A 559 -19.97 29.24 -2.89
CA PHE A 559 -18.55 29.03 -2.62
C PHE A 559 -17.79 28.51 -3.86
N ALA A 560 -18.39 27.59 -4.61
CA ALA A 560 -17.75 26.84 -5.68
C ALA A 560 -18.05 27.40 -7.08
N SER A 561 -17.20 27.05 -8.04
CA SER A 561 -17.46 27.15 -9.47
C SER A 561 -17.86 25.78 -9.98
N PHE A 562 -18.59 25.71 -11.10
CA PHE A 562 -18.98 24.42 -11.68
C PHE A 562 -17.77 23.53 -11.97
N SER A 563 -16.69 24.11 -12.51
CA SER A 563 -15.48 23.41 -12.91
C SER A 563 -14.22 23.97 -12.26
N VAL A 564 -13.21 23.11 -12.14
CA VAL A 564 -11.89 23.41 -11.58
C VAL A 564 -10.84 23.50 -12.68
N SER A 565 -10.05 24.58 -12.66
CA SER A 565 -9.04 24.85 -13.70
C SER A 565 -7.61 24.53 -13.30
N ARG A 566 -7.36 24.36 -11.99
CA ARG A 566 -6.02 24.07 -11.47
C ARG A 566 -6.07 23.41 -10.10
N MET A 567 -5.21 22.41 -9.91
CA MET A 567 -5.05 21.69 -8.66
C MET A 567 -3.56 21.55 -8.32
N ASP A 568 -3.05 22.51 -7.58
CA ASP A 568 -1.71 22.46 -7.02
C ASP A 568 -1.78 21.78 -5.63
N GLY A 569 -1.17 20.61 -5.48
CA GLY A 569 -1.26 19.81 -4.27
C GLY A 569 -0.91 18.34 -4.48
N VAL A 570 -0.56 17.67 -3.39
CA VAL A 570 -0.61 16.20 -3.31
C VAL A 570 -1.99 15.81 -2.80
N PHE A 571 -2.73 15.03 -3.58
CA PHE A 571 -4.09 14.63 -3.27
C PHE A 571 -4.11 13.12 -3.02
N TYR A 572 -4.49 12.73 -1.82
CA TYR A 572 -4.65 11.36 -1.40
C TYR A 572 -6.03 11.17 -0.78
N THR A 573 -6.66 10.04 -1.05
CA THR A 573 -7.96 9.70 -0.49
C THR A 573 -8.11 8.19 -0.26
N ASN A 574 -8.74 7.73 0.83
CA ASN A 574 -9.04 6.29 0.96
C ASN A 574 -10.17 5.86 -0.01
N HIS A 575 -10.99 6.79 -0.50
CA HIS A 575 -12.16 6.48 -1.33
C HIS A 575 -11.96 6.96 -2.80
N SER A 576 -12.63 8.03 -3.26
CA SER A 576 -12.47 8.56 -4.64
C SER A 576 -12.12 10.03 -4.74
N ILE A 577 -11.55 10.38 -5.89
CA ILE A 577 -11.35 11.76 -6.33
C ILE A 577 -12.25 12.01 -7.54
N ALA A 578 -13.27 12.85 -7.38
CA ALA A 578 -14.28 13.05 -8.40
C ALA A 578 -14.56 14.53 -8.65
N GLY A 579 -14.65 14.94 -9.91
CA GLY A 579 -14.99 16.31 -10.22
C GLY A 579 -15.09 16.68 -11.69
N TRP A 580 -15.42 17.95 -11.90
CA TRP A 580 -15.48 18.57 -13.22
C TRP A 580 -14.32 19.54 -13.40
N PHE A 581 -13.55 19.35 -14.46
CA PHE A 581 -12.34 20.09 -14.74
C PHE A 581 -12.46 20.85 -16.06
N THR A 582 -11.87 22.04 -16.12
CA THR A 582 -11.82 22.80 -17.38
C THR A 582 -10.89 22.11 -18.38
N ASP A 583 -11.11 22.38 -19.67
CA ASP A 583 -10.13 22.03 -20.69
C ASP A 583 -8.78 22.70 -20.40
N GLY A 584 -7.70 21.92 -20.40
CA GLY A 584 -6.35 22.37 -20.05
C GLY A 584 -6.07 22.45 -18.55
N CYS A 585 -6.89 21.84 -17.69
CA CYS A 585 -6.63 21.84 -16.24
C CYS A 585 -5.29 21.17 -15.91
N VAL A 586 -4.55 21.79 -15.00
CA VAL A 586 -3.23 21.35 -14.57
C VAL A 586 -3.27 20.88 -13.12
N PHE A 587 -2.76 19.68 -12.89
CA PHE A 587 -2.46 19.14 -11.57
C PHE A 587 -0.95 19.17 -11.35
N ASN A 588 -0.50 19.76 -10.24
CA ASN A 588 0.91 19.77 -9.86
C ASN A 588 1.05 19.08 -8.50
N GLY A 589 1.75 17.95 -8.46
CA GLY A 589 1.86 17.08 -7.28
C GLY A 589 1.61 15.63 -7.64
N SER A 590 0.79 14.94 -6.85
CA SER A 590 0.37 13.56 -7.09
C SER A 590 -1.12 13.44 -6.84
N VAL A 591 -1.76 12.51 -7.53
CA VAL A 591 -3.19 12.25 -7.37
C VAL A 591 -3.39 10.75 -7.14
N ILE A 592 -3.85 10.38 -5.94
CA ILE A 592 -3.81 9.02 -5.41
C ILE A 592 -5.17 8.68 -4.79
N ALA A 593 -5.75 7.55 -5.18
CA ALA A 593 -7.01 7.04 -4.62
C ALA A 593 -6.90 5.56 -4.26
N ARG A 594 -7.40 5.18 -3.07
CA ARG A 594 -7.38 3.80 -2.61
C ARG A 594 -8.54 3.00 -3.20
N ASN A 595 -9.77 3.26 -2.80
CA ASN A 595 -10.88 2.38 -3.19
C ASN A 595 -11.29 2.51 -4.68
N GLU A 596 -11.73 3.68 -5.16
CA GLU A 596 -12.45 3.74 -6.46
C GLU A 596 -12.01 4.86 -7.43
N ALA A 597 -12.60 4.83 -8.64
CA ALA A 597 -12.22 5.61 -9.81
C ALA A 597 -12.03 7.09 -9.51
N MET A 598 -10.96 7.58 -10.10
CA MET A 598 -10.71 8.99 -10.25
C MET A 598 -11.52 9.50 -11.44
N VAL A 599 -12.66 10.14 -11.16
CA VAL A 599 -13.56 10.67 -12.19
C VAL A 599 -13.14 12.09 -12.52
N LEU A 600 -12.31 12.23 -13.56
CA LEU A 600 -11.88 13.52 -14.07
C LEU A 600 -12.68 13.87 -15.34
N THR A 601 -13.87 14.46 -15.16
CA THR A 601 -14.67 14.90 -16.33
C THR A 601 -14.15 16.25 -16.84
N GLY A 602 -13.73 16.34 -18.11
CA GLY A 602 -13.13 17.57 -18.65
C GLY A 602 -12.59 17.41 -20.09
N GLY A 603 -11.87 18.43 -20.57
CA GLY A 603 -11.24 18.43 -21.91
C GLY A 603 -9.88 17.73 -21.93
N HIS A 604 -8.79 18.49 -21.86
CA HIS A 604 -7.40 18.05 -21.73
C HIS A 604 -6.91 18.24 -20.29
N LEU A 605 -6.13 17.30 -19.76
CA LEU A 605 -5.51 17.42 -18.43
C LEU A 605 -4.00 17.21 -18.50
N THR A 606 -3.26 17.93 -17.67
CA THR A 606 -1.82 17.72 -17.45
C THR A 606 -1.55 17.42 -15.98
N LEU A 607 -1.00 16.25 -15.68
CA LEU A 607 -0.49 15.87 -14.37
C LEU A 607 1.02 16.05 -14.35
N ASN A 608 1.54 16.87 -13.45
CA ASN A 608 2.97 17.06 -13.25
C ASN A 608 3.35 16.48 -11.90
N HIS A 609 4.08 15.35 -11.91
CA HIS A 609 4.60 14.76 -10.68
C HIS A 609 5.49 15.74 -9.96
N ASP A 610 5.33 15.90 -8.65
CA ASP A 610 6.32 16.62 -7.86
C ASP A 610 7.43 15.67 -7.42
N SER A 611 8.59 15.75 -8.09
CA SER A 611 9.71 14.87 -7.78
C SER A 611 10.34 15.10 -6.41
N ARG A 612 9.94 16.13 -5.65
CA ARG A 612 10.31 16.24 -4.23
C ARG A 612 9.72 15.10 -3.39
N LEU A 613 8.67 14.44 -3.88
CA LEU A 613 8.00 13.31 -3.22
C LEU A 613 8.70 11.96 -3.45
N THR A 614 9.63 11.86 -4.41
CA THR A 614 10.15 10.56 -4.82
C THR A 614 10.97 9.89 -3.72
N THR A 615 10.46 8.77 -3.20
CA THR A 615 10.97 7.99 -2.06
C THR A 615 12.35 7.38 -2.29
N SER A 616 12.79 7.25 -3.56
CA SER A 616 14.07 6.64 -3.92
C SER A 616 15.31 7.47 -3.53
N TYR A 617 15.15 8.65 -2.92
CA TYR A 617 16.27 9.54 -2.62
C TYR A 617 16.36 9.87 -1.14
N ARG A 618 17.49 9.47 -0.56
CA ARG A 618 17.87 9.46 0.86
C ARG A 618 18.04 10.85 1.51
N ASP A 619 17.63 11.93 0.84
CA ASP A 619 18.18 13.28 1.09
C ASP A 619 17.16 14.36 1.49
N LEU A 620 15.87 14.04 1.67
CA LEU A 620 14.87 15.05 2.06
C LEU A 620 14.25 14.75 3.44
N ASN A 621 15.09 14.92 4.47
CA ASN A 621 14.80 14.70 5.89
C ASN A 621 13.69 15.55 6.55
N ASN A 622 12.76 16.18 5.81
CA ASN A 622 11.70 16.98 6.46
C ASN A 622 10.36 17.06 5.72
N HIS A 623 10.22 16.46 4.53
CA HIS A 623 8.95 16.48 3.78
C HIS A 623 8.09 15.24 4.01
N HIS A 624 8.71 14.20 4.59
CA HIS A 624 8.09 12.90 4.84
C HIS A 624 7.13 12.93 6.03
N ILE A 625 7.20 13.96 6.89
CA ILE A 625 6.23 14.19 7.97
C ILE A 625 4.84 14.61 7.46
N TYR A 626 4.73 14.99 6.18
CA TYR A 626 3.48 15.42 5.55
C TYR A 626 2.81 14.31 4.73
N LEU A 627 3.41 13.13 4.69
CA LEU A 627 2.91 12.00 3.93
C LEU A 627 2.52 10.86 4.88
N PRO A 628 1.39 10.19 4.64
CA PRO A 628 1.03 8.97 5.32
C PRO A 628 2.14 7.91 5.22
N LEU A 629 2.34 7.21 6.32
CA LEU A 629 3.30 6.12 6.42
C LEU A 629 2.62 4.77 6.19
N VAL A 630 3.39 3.79 5.77
CA VAL A 630 2.99 2.38 5.67
C VAL A 630 3.94 1.52 6.50
N LYS A 631 3.40 0.43 7.02
CA LYS A 631 4.16 -0.63 7.67
C LYS A 631 4.77 -1.54 6.61
N SER A 632 5.97 -2.04 6.86
CA SER A 632 6.65 -2.98 5.96
C SER A 632 7.72 -3.75 6.73
N TYR A 633 8.21 -4.82 6.13
CA TYR A 633 9.31 -5.60 6.66
C TYR A 633 10.34 -5.98 5.60
N SER A 634 11.54 -6.35 6.04
CA SER A 634 12.62 -6.86 5.18
C SER A 634 13.47 -7.89 5.90
N THR A 635 13.98 -8.87 5.17
CA THR A 635 14.90 -9.88 5.70
C THR A 635 16.30 -9.28 5.86
N ILE A 636 16.85 -9.34 7.06
CA ILE A 636 18.21 -8.87 7.37
C ILE A 636 19.22 -10.02 7.27
N SER A 637 18.86 -11.17 7.83
CA SER A 637 19.69 -12.36 7.78
C SER A 637 18.85 -13.61 7.90
N TRP A 638 19.33 -14.69 7.30
CA TRP A 638 18.76 -16.03 7.40
C TRP A 638 19.93 -17.01 7.61
N ASP A 639 19.80 -17.93 8.56
CA ASP A 639 20.87 -18.84 8.98
C ASP A 639 20.31 -20.22 9.36
N ASP A 640 21.04 -21.28 8.98
CA ASP A 640 20.78 -22.66 9.39
C ASP A 640 21.73 -22.99 10.55
N ARG A 641 21.17 -23.07 11.77
CA ARG A 641 21.93 -23.37 12.99
C ARG A 641 21.88 -24.85 13.38
N SER A 642 21.48 -25.73 12.47
CA SER A 642 21.49 -27.17 12.75
C SER A 642 22.90 -27.66 13.09
N VAL A 643 22.99 -28.45 14.17
CA VAL A 643 24.20 -29.20 14.47
C VAL A 643 24.23 -30.40 13.53
N ARG A 644 25.11 -30.35 12.52
CA ARG A 644 25.28 -31.42 11.53
C ARG A 644 25.99 -32.65 12.07
#